data_AF-I1R9I5-F1
#
_entry.id   AF-I1R9I5-F1
#
_cell.length_a   1.000
_cell.length_b   1.000
_cell.length_c   1.000
_cell.angle_alpha   90.00
_cell.angle_beta   90.00
_cell.angle_gamma   90.00
#
_symmetry.space_group_name_H-M   'P 1'
#
loop_
_entity.id
_entity.type
_entity.pdbx_description
1 polymer ?
#
loop_
_entity_poly.entity_id
_entity_poly.type
_entity_poly.pdbx_seq_one_letter_code
_entity_poly.pdbx_strand_id
1 'polypeptide(L)'
;MSLLKYVDPVVGSAAGAILFTTLTQYYPARRLELCSEIVCWAVLPIIVKHFPLSGSHPTLPVGHSYEPKKQDNITDHTKISQWLVAAGIAAAAFYRAESNIVGFYPALTPLLIAVHAYYSSHTKYSDPQIQPPLINTTWGAALTAISAVISLSNGDLFRSLVSIILVVSLLVVYSLLAPGYKFGLPSVDIKTCIEGLSFRTACLLVVCIAAQILILGPPTSDIITVLLSGSFKAMAWFFTIQTANQTSWSIAPIIGTFAIACTRDPASQTSQLQAISHVLVSAVSLVQVTQFLPKQAKCKLLIWLFLSASILPFIFNEYMIHEAQNAAINTFSDTQPHPVEVLAERATERYEAMIKNQSATYEAAVAEYKRRYHINPPPGFEGWFQFARRHNSPIIDEFDMISDSIAPFLKLSGKEVAEAMNELYKTPGSEVWFCEFVGRTSEMKCKHPRRSYDRHYSFLFNRLLYNLPGVLPNVKLLMNHFDEPRMMIPSAKGDRQKRLKLTDMSQQPTWDILTKSCPATKEKTNKRIHGLPFVQDHLADSDLCQHPEYKNLQGAFVSPQTFPLIEGLVPVLSTGAYSTMGDIVIPSPAYIEKEFQYDGSRDMPWSEKKDNLYWRGSTTGGHAHDGRWRDFQRQRFVGMAQNLGHQKHSYIRKEADSISTAESGFLNGRFFDVGFTRIFQCNIKFCRDQSTYFDVKSWADKDKAFGSKLAFDLDGNGISGRYYKLLSSNSLPLKQTLLREWHDERLMPWVHYIPVSQSLKELPELVTYLTSTERGQRLAEDIANRGREWMGKAVREVDMAVYLYRLLLELGRLQNPEREAF
;
A
#
# COMPACT_ATOMS: atom_id res chain seq x y z
N MET A 1 -15.53 0.27 46.74
CA MET A 1 -15.87 -1.18 46.83
C MET A 1 -17.34 -1.48 47.23
N SER A 2 -18.26 -0.50 47.36
CA SER A 2 -19.67 -0.76 47.74
C SER A 2 -20.70 -0.80 46.59
N LEU A 3 -20.38 -0.30 45.38
CA LEU A 3 -21.31 -0.31 44.24
C LEU A 3 -21.52 -1.71 43.61
N LEU A 4 -20.49 -2.57 43.62
CA LEU A 4 -20.51 -3.90 42.99
C LEU A 4 -21.49 -4.89 43.64
N LYS A 5 -21.86 -4.69 44.92
CA LYS A 5 -22.83 -5.54 45.62
C LYS A 5 -24.29 -5.33 45.16
N TYR A 6 -24.57 -4.25 44.45
CA TYR A 6 -25.92 -3.89 43.97
C TYR A 6 -26.13 -4.18 42.47
N VAL A 7 -25.10 -4.62 41.76
CA VAL A 7 -25.17 -4.94 40.32
C VAL A 7 -25.78 -6.32 40.15
N ASP A 8 -26.81 -6.41 39.30
CA ASP A 8 -27.41 -7.69 38.95
C ASP A 8 -26.35 -8.64 38.35
N PRO A 9 -26.27 -9.92 38.78
CA PRO A 9 -25.27 -10.86 38.28
C PRO A 9 -25.24 -11.00 36.74
N VAL A 10 -26.39 -10.86 36.07
CA VAL A 10 -26.48 -10.94 34.60
C VAL A 10 -25.81 -9.71 33.96
N VAL A 11 -26.00 -8.53 34.56
CA VAL A 11 -25.38 -7.28 34.10
C VAL A 11 -23.87 -7.30 34.36
N GLY A 12 -23.43 -7.82 35.51
CA GLY A 12 -22.02 -8.01 35.82
C GLY A 12 -21.33 -8.97 34.82
N SER A 13 -22.00 -10.08 34.49
CA SER A 13 -21.52 -11.04 33.50
C SER A 13 -21.43 -10.41 32.10
N ALA A 14 -22.45 -9.68 31.67
CA ALA A 14 -22.46 -8.99 30.38
C ALA A 14 -21.37 -7.92 30.28
N ALA A 15 -21.15 -7.15 31.35
CA ALA A 15 -20.07 -6.18 31.43
C ALA A 15 -18.68 -6.85 31.33
N GLY A 16 -18.49 -7.98 32.01
CA GLY A 16 -17.28 -8.79 31.89
C GLY A 16 -17.06 -9.30 30.46
N ALA A 17 -18.12 -9.80 29.81
CA ALA A 17 -18.07 -10.28 28.43
C ALA A 17 -17.69 -9.16 27.46
N ILE A 18 -18.27 -7.95 27.61
CA ILE A 18 -17.91 -6.78 26.80
C ILE A 18 -16.45 -6.39 27.02
N LEU A 19 -16.02 -6.26 28.27
CA LEU A 19 -14.66 -5.83 28.60
C LEU A 19 -13.62 -6.79 28.01
N PHE A 20 -13.72 -8.08 28.30
CA PHE A 20 -12.73 -9.05 27.85
C PHE A 20 -12.79 -9.28 26.35
N THR A 21 -13.96 -9.29 25.72
CA THR A 21 -14.05 -9.35 24.25
C THR A 21 -13.40 -8.12 23.61
N THR A 22 -13.60 -6.93 24.18
CA THR A 22 -12.94 -5.70 23.70
C THR A 22 -11.42 -5.77 23.88
N LEU A 23 -10.92 -6.28 25.02
CA LEU A 23 -9.49 -6.47 25.25
C LEU A 23 -8.86 -7.44 24.22
N THR A 24 -9.58 -8.48 23.79
CA THR A 24 -9.08 -9.37 22.72
C THR A 24 -8.90 -8.66 21.37
N GLN A 25 -9.60 -7.54 21.14
CA GLN A 25 -9.44 -6.74 19.93
C GLN A 25 -8.26 -5.75 20.00
N TYR A 26 -7.73 -5.43 21.18
CA TYR A 26 -6.54 -4.58 21.36
C TYR A 26 -5.22 -5.37 21.30
N TYR A 27 -5.25 -6.67 21.59
CA TYR A 27 -4.10 -7.58 21.44
C TYR A 27 -4.23 -8.60 20.28
N PRO A 28 -4.65 -8.22 19.05
CA PRO A 28 -4.96 -9.14 17.96
C PRO A 28 -3.73 -9.34 17.06
N ALA A 29 -2.60 -9.79 17.60
CA ALA A 29 -1.53 -10.19 16.70
C ALA A 29 -1.96 -11.49 16.03
N ARG A 30 -2.27 -11.44 14.71
CA ARG A 30 -2.72 -12.61 13.91
C ARG A 30 -1.83 -13.85 14.11
N ARG A 31 -0.53 -13.63 14.32
CA ARG A 31 0.46 -14.69 14.60
C ARG A 31 0.24 -15.41 15.94
N LEU A 32 -0.42 -14.75 16.89
CA LEU A 32 -0.74 -15.30 18.20
C LEU A 32 -2.10 -15.99 18.21
N GLU A 33 -2.92 -15.88 17.16
CA GLU A 33 -4.33 -16.26 17.22
C GLU A 33 -4.53 -17.73 17.57
N LEU A 34 -3.88 -18.66 16.86
CA LEU A 34 -3.99 -20.10 17.14
C LEU A 34 -3.41 -20.48 18.51
N CYS A 35 -2.23 -19.96 18.86
CA CYS A 35 -1.58 -20.28 20.14
C CYS A 35 -2.39 -19.71 21.33
N SER A 36 -2.92 -18.49 21.21
CA SER A 36 -3.76 -17.87 22.24
C SER A 36 -5.10 -18.59 22.37
N GLU A 37 -5.67 -19.13 21.29
CA GLU A 37 -6.85 -19.99 21.38
C GLU A 37 -6.55 -21.30 22.11
N ILE A 38 -5.39 -21.94 21.87
CA ILE A 38 -5.01 -23.14 22.65
C ILE A 38 -4.93 -22.81 24.14
N VAL A 39 -4.29 -21.70 24.51
CA VAL A 39 -4.24 -21.25 25.91
C VAL A 39 -5.64 -20.97 26.43
N CYS A 40 -6.50 -20.32 25.64
CA CYS A 40 -7.89 -20.05 26.00
C CYS A 40 -8.63 -21.33 26.39
N TRP A 41 -8.61 -22.35 25.53
CA TRP A 41 -9.30 -23.61 25.76
C TRP A 41 -8.62 -24.49 26.82
N ALA A 42 -7.33 -24.31 27.09
CA ALA A 42 -6.67 -24.96 28.23
C ALA A 42 -7.07 -24.33 29.58
N VAL A 43 -7.22 -23.01 29.63
CA VAL A 43 -7.52 -22.24 30.86
C VAL A 43 -9.01 -22.21 31.19
N LEU A 44 -9.89 -22.20 30.17
CA LEU A 44 -11.33 -22.05 30.34
C LEU A 44 -11.98 -23.11 31.28
N PRO A 45 -11.67 -24.42 31.20
CA PRO A 45 -12.17 -25.42 32.16
C PRO A 45 -11.74 -25.14 33.59
N ILE A 46 -10.52 -24.65 33.79
CA ILE A 46 -9.97 -24.32 35.11
C ILE A 46 -10.76 -23.16 35.72
N ILE A 47 -11.06 -22.12 34.93
CA ILE A 47 -11.87 -20.97 35.38
C ILE A 47 -13.28 -21.45 35.77
N VAL A 48 -13.93 -22.24 34.90
CA VAL A 48 -15.31 -22.72 35.15
C VAL A 48 -15.39 -23.64 36.38
N LYS A 49 -14.33 -24.41 36.65
CA LYS A 49 -14.25 -25.26 37.84
C LYS A 49 -14.11 -24.45 39.15
N HIS A 50 -13.33 -23.37 39.14
CA HIS A 50 -13.11 -22.54 40.33
C HIS A 50 -14.21 -21.51 40.56
N PHE A 51 -14.88 -21.07 39.49
CA PHE A 51 -15.99 -20.11 39.53
C PHE A 51 -17.22 -20.73 38.85
N PRO A 52 -17.99 -21.57 39.58
CA PRO A 52 -19.12 -22.27 38.99
C PRO A 52 -20.15 -21.31 38.40
N LEU A 53 -20.64 -21.66 37.20
CA LEU A 53 -21.61 -20.87 36.45
C LEU A 53 -22.93 -20.79 37.24
N SER A 54 -23.38 -19.58 37.60
CA SER A 54 -24.62 -19.38 38.35
C SER A 54 -25.81 -20.12 37.71
N GLY A 55 -26.50 -20.94 38.51
CA GLY A 55 -27.66 -21.70 38.11
C GLY A 55 -28.95 -20.89 38.26
N SER A 56 -29.65 -20.63 37.17
CA SER A 56 -31.07 -20.31 37.20
C SER A 56 -31.83 -21.57 36.79
N HIS A 57 -32.52 -22.21 37.74
CA HIS A 57 -33.50 -23.26 37.43
C HIS A 57 -34.72 -22.63 36.74
N PRO A 58 -35.11 -23.04 35.52
CA PRO A 58 -36.50 -23.03 35.13
C PRO A 58 -37.13 -24.28 35.73
N THR A 59 -37.94 -24.11 36.78
CA THR A 59 -38.85 -25.15 37.25
C THR A 59 -39.86 -25.45 36.14
N LEU A 60 -39.73 -26.61 35.49
CA LEU A 60 -40.82 -27.26 34.76
C LEU A 60 -41.25 -28.50 35.55
N PRO A 61 -42.56 -28.79 35.67
CA PRO A 61 -43.07 -29.83 36.55
C PRO A 61 -42.70 -31.23 36.04
N VAL A 62 -42.40 -32.10 37.00
CA VAL A 62 -42.21 -33.53 36.84
C VAL A 62 -43.42 -34.18 36.15
N GLY A 63 -43.17 -35.05 35.17
CA GLY A 63 -44.12 -36.05 34.71
C GLY A 63 -43.93 -36.48 33.26
N HIS A 64 -43.15 -37.53 33.03
CA HIS A 64 -43.60 -38.73 32.30
C HIS A 64 -42.45 -39.73 32.10
N SER A 65 -42.68 -40.92 32.62
CA SER A 65 -41.95 -42.16 32.36
C SER A 65 -41.94 -42.51 30.86
N TYR A 66 -40.76 -42.66 30.27
CA TYR A 66 -40.57 -43.21 28.92
C TYR A 66 -39.65 -44.44 28.97
N GLU A 67 -40.10 -45.51 28.31
CA GLU A 67 -39.43 -46.82 28.19
C GLU A 67 -38.06 -46.76 27.47
N PRO A 68 -37.14 -47.71 27.76
CA PRO A 68 -35.75 -47.65 27.31
C PRO A 68 -35.55 -48.33 25.94
N LYS A 69 -35.80 -47.62 24.84
CA LYS A 69 -35.32 -48.02 23.49
C LYS A 69 -34.97 -46.79 22.62
N LYS A 70 -33.92 -46.04 22.97
CA LYS A 70 -33.20 -45.09 22.06
C LYS A 70 -31.93 -44.43 22.67
N GLN A 71 -31.24 -45.07 23.61
CA GLN A 71 -30.13 -44.43 24.33
C GLN A 71 -28.83 -44.31 23.49
N ASP A 72 -28.53 -45.28 22.61
CA ASP A 72 -27.26 -45.30 21.86
C ASP A 72 -27.17 -44.27 20.73
N ASN A 73 -28.26 -43.99 20.00
CA ASN A 73 -28.23 -42.96 18.95
C ASN A 73 -28.07 -41.55 19.54
N ILE A 74 -28.59 -41.28 20.74
CA ILE A 74 -28.56 -39.94 21.35
C ILE A 74 -27.15 -39.58 21.83
N THR A 75 -26.40 -40.54 22.39
CA THR A 75 -25.03 -40.33 22.85
C THR A 75 -24.06 -40.08 21.68
N ASP A 76 -24.22 -40.78 20.56
CA ASP A 76 -23.39 -40.57 19.37
C ASP A 76 -23.68 -39.25 18.66
N HIS A 77 -24.95 -38.86 18.50
CA HIS A 77 -25.31 -37.54 17.97
C HIS A 77 -24.82 -36.38 18.86
N THR A 78 -24.73 -36.59 20.18
CA THR A 78 -24.18 -35.60 21.12
C THR A 78 -22.66 -35.44 20.94
N LYS A 79 -21.92 -36.54 20.72
CA LYS A 79 -20.48 -36.49 20.39
C LYS A 79 -20.20 -35.81 19.06
N ILE A 80 -21.03 -36.07 18.03
CA ILE A 80 -20.93 -35.40 16.72
C ILE A 80 -21.10 -33.89 16.89
N SER A 81 -22.09 -33.46 17.67
CA SER A 81 -22.35 -32.04 17.96
C SER A 81 -21.15 -31.37 18.64
N GLN A 82 -20.52 -32.04 19.61
CA GLN A 82 -19.30 -31.54 20.27
C GLN A 82 -18.12 -31.39 19.30
N TRP A 83 -17.93 -32.34 18.37
CA TRP A 83 -16.90 -32.24 17.33
C TRP A 83 -17.16 -31.10 16.34
N LEU A 84 -18.43 -30.87 15.96
CA LEU A 84 -18.80 -29.76 15.07
C LEU A 84 -18.58 -28.39 15.73
N VAL A 85 -18.89 -28.25 17.03
CA VAL A 85 -18.58 -27.03 17.80
C VAL A 85 -17.05 -26.82 17.84
N ALA A 86 -16.27 -27.85 18.18
CA ALA A 86 -14.81 -27.76 18.22
C ALA A 86 -14.22 -27.39 16.85
N ALA A 87 -14.71 -28.00 15.77
CA ALA A 87 -14.30 -27.71 14.40
C ALA A 87 -14.68 -26.29 13.97
N GLY A 88 -15.87 -25.81 14.34
CA GLY A 88 -16.29 -24.44 14.07
C GLY A 88 -15.42 -23.41 14.78
N ILE A 89 -15.04 -23.65 16.04
CA ILE A 89 -14.10 -22.80 16.78
C ILE A 89 -12.72 -22.81 16.11
N ALA A 90 -12.19 -23.99 15.79
CA ALA A 90 -10.88 -24.12 15.13
C ALA A 90 -10.86 -23.44 13.75
N ALA A 91 -11.93 -23.56 12.96
CA ALA A 91 -12.08 -22.88 11.68
C ALA A 91 -12.13 -21.34 11.83
N ALA A 92 -12.89 -20.83 12.81
CA ALA A 92 -12.94 -19.41 13.12
C ALA A 92 -11.58 -18.86 13.60
N ALA A 93 -10.86 -19.62 14.42
CA ALA A 93 -9.51 -19.28 14.87
C ALA A 93 -8.49 -19.27 13.72
N PHE A 94 -8.53 -20.29 12.85
CA PHE A 94 -7.67 -20.35 11.66
C PHE A 94 -7.96 -19.19 10.70
N TYR A 95 -9.24 -18.86 10.48
CA TYR A 95 -9.63 -17.68 9.71
C TYR A 95 -9.00 -16.41 10.28
N ARG A 96 -9.15 -16.16 11.59
CA ARG A 96 -8.61 -14.98 12.26
C ARG A 96 -7.07 -14.94 12.29
N ALA A 97 -6.43 -16.10 12.21
CA ALA A 97 -4.97 -16.21 12.12
C ALA A 97 -4.42 -15.74 10.76
N GLU A 98 -5.22 -15.80 9.70
CA GLU A 98 -4.80 -15.42 8.34
C GLU A 98 -5.49 -14.16 7.79
N SER A 99 -6.65 -13.78 8.33
CA SER A 99 -7.47 -12.65 7.85
C SER A 99 -7.93 -11.75 9.00
N ASN A 100 -7.86 -10.42 8.80
CA ASN A 100 -8.48 -9.40 9.66
C ASN A 100 -9.83 -8.89 9.13
N ILE A 101 -10.30 -9.44 8.02
CA ILE A 101 -11.54 -8.99 7.38
C ILE A 101 -12.70 -9.53 8.20
N VAL A 102 -13.55 -8.63 8.71
CA VAL A 102 -14.67 -9.00 9.60
C VAL A 102 -15.98 -8.31 9.19
N GLY A 103 -16.04 -7.78 7.97
CA GLY A 103 -17.16 -6.95 7.50
C GLY A 103 -18.53 -7.60 7.68
N PHE A 104 -18.67 -8.92 7.41
CA PHE A 104 -19.95 -9.64 7.56
C PHE A 104 -20.20 -10.19 8.97
N TYR A 105 -19.29 -10.02 9.93
CA TYR A 105 -19.48 -10.50 11.31
C TYR A 105 -20.83 -10.10 11.93
N PRO A 106 -21.34 -8.85 11.78
CA PRO A 106 -22.63 -8.45 12.34
C PRO A 106 -23.84 -9.23 11.80
N ALA A 107 -23.73 -9.86 10.63
CA ALA A 107 -24.80 -10.69 10.06
C ALA A 107 -25.10 -11.93 10.92
N LEU A 108 -24.19 -12.32 11.82
CA LEU A 108 -24.37 -13.46 12.71
C LEU A 108 -25.58 -13.30 13.65
N THR A 109 -25.85 -12.08 14.12
CA THR A 109 -26.97 -11.79 15.03
C THR A 109 -28.34 -12.11 14.41
N PRO A 110 -28.75 -11.52 13.26
CA PRO A 110 -30.04 -11.85 12.64
C PRO A 110 -30.11 -13.31 12.17
N LEU A 111 -29.00 -13.90 11.71
CA LEU A 111 -28.97 -15.31 11.33
C LEU A 111 -29.27 -16.25 12.51
N LEU A 112 -28.68 -15.99 13.68
CA LEU A 112 -28.97 -16.79 14.89
C LEU A 112 -30.42 -16.62 15.36
N ILE A 113 -30.95 -15.40 15.34
CA ILE A 113 -32.35 -15.14 15.71
C ILE A 113 -33.29 -15.88 14.74
N ALA A 114 -33.00 -15.87 13.44
CA ALA A 114 -33.78 -16.58 12.42
C ALA A 114 -33.74 -18.10 12.60
N VAL A 115 -32.56 -18.67 12.86
CA VAL A 115 -32.41 -20.11 13.17
C VAL A 115 -33.23 -20.46 14.41
N HIS A 116 -33.16 -19.64 15.46
CA HIS A 116 -33.95 -19.88 16.67
C HIS A 116 -35.45 -19.85 16.39
N ALA A 117 -35.95 -18.82 15.71
CA ALA A 117 -37.36 -18.69 15.37
C ALA A 117 -37.86 -19.88 14.50
N TYR A 118 -37.07 -20.31 13.51
CA TYR A 118 -37.42 -21.43 12.64
C TYR A 118 -37.61 -22.73 13.42
N TYR A 119 -36.66 -23.10 14.29
CA TYR A 119 -36.75 -24.34 15.06
C TYR A 119 -37.75 -24.26 16.23
N SER A 120 -37.96 -23.08 16.83
CA SER A 120 -38.99 -22.88 17.85
C SER A 120 -40.42 -22.97 17.29
N SER A 121 -40.64 -22.61 16.03
CA SER A 121 -41.96 -22.78 15.38
C SER A 121 -42.36 -24.25 15.16
N HIS A 122 -41.39 -25.17 15.17
CA HIS A 122 -41.62 -26.62 15.03
C HIS A 122 -41.91 -27.33 16.38
N THR A 123 -41.74 -26.65 17.51
CA THR A 123 -42.14 -27.12 18.83
C THR A 123 -43.51 -26.53 19.19
N LYS A 124 -44.58 -27.33 19.15
CA LYS A 124 -45.94 -26.93 19.51
C LYS A 124 -46.03 -26.57 21.00
N TYR A 125 -45.77 -25.33 21.37
CA TYR A 125 -46.35 -24.60 22.51
C TYR A 125 -45.74 -23.20 22.50
N SER A 126 -46.55 -22.17 22.24
CA SER A 126 -46.13 -20.76 22.35
C SER A 126 -47.10 -20.07 23.31
N ASP A 127 -46.58 -19.68 24.47
CA ASP A 127 -47.25 -18.81 25.43
C ASP A 127 -47.28 -17.37 24.84
N PRO A 128 -48.46 -16.74 24.67
CA PRO A 128 -48.59 -15.48 23.94
C PRO A 128 -48.42 -14.27 24.85
N GLN A 129 -47.29 -14.09 25.53
CA GLN A 129 -46.97 -12.80 26.16
C GLN A 129 -45.46 -12.55 26.19
N ILE A 130 -44.96 -11.76 25.24
CA ILE A 130 -43.87 -10.77 25.30
C ILE A 130 -43.47 -10.49 23.84
N GLN A 131 -43.89 -9.35 23.28
CA GLN A 131 -43.32 -8.87 22.02
C GLN A 131 -41.88 -8.42 22.27
N PRO A 132 -40.87 -8.98 21.55
CA PRO A 132 -39.52 -8.47 21.63
C PRO A 132 -39.47 -7.03 21.08
N PRO A 133 -38.61 -6.15 21.63
CA PRO A 133 -38.43 -4.81 21.09
C PRO A 133 -38.05 -4.88 19.61
N LEU A 134 -38.51 -3.91 18.80
CA LEU A 134 -38.42 -3.92 17.34
C LEU A 134 -37.00 -4.24 16.83
N ILE A 135 -35.97 -3.70 17.46
CA ILE A 135 -34.54 -3.90 17.13
C ILE A 135 -34.07 -5.36 17.33
N ASN A 136 -34.72 -6.12 18.21
CA ASN A 136 -34.40 -7.53 18.47
C ASN A 136 -35.32 -8.49 17.70
N THR A 137 -36.25 -7.99 16.90
CA THR A 137 -36.94 -8.81 15.89
C THR A 137 -35.97 -9.22 14.79
N THR A 138 -36.26 -10.28 14.05
CA THR A 138 -35.46 -10.69 12.88
C THR A 138 -35.23 -9.53 11.91
N TRP A 139 -36.27 -8.73 11.65
CA TRP A 139 -36.20 -7.56 10.76
C TRP A 139 -35.36 -6.41 11.35
N GLY A 140 -35.57 -6.07 12.63
CA GLY A 140 -34.78 -5.03 13.28
C GLY A 140 -33.29 -5.39 13.39
N ALA A 141 -33.00 -6.63 13.76
CA ALA A 141 -31.63 -7.14 13.83
C ALA A 141 -30.97 -7.15 12.45
N ALA A 142 -31.71 -7.51 11.40
CA ALA A 142 -31.21 -7.44 10.02
C ALA A 142 -30.87 -6.00 9.60
N LEU A 143 -31.72 -5.01 9.90
CA LEU A 143 -31.47 -3.61 9.58
C LEU A 143 -30.21 -3.08 10.29
N THR A 144 -30.05 -3.40 11.57
CA THR A 144 -28.84 -3.03 12.33
C THR A 144 -27.59 -3.71 11.78
N ALA A 145 -27.70 -4.99 11.41
CA ALA A 145 -26.58 -5.75 10.85
C ALA A 145 -26.16 -5.19 9.49
N ILE A 146 -27.09 -4.85 8.58
CA ILE A 146 -26.77 -4.25 7.28
C ILE A 146 -25.96 -2.97 7.46
N SER A 147 -26.40 -2.09 8.35
CA SER A 147 -25.70 -0.82 8.64
C SER A 147 -24.30 -1.08 9.22
N ALA A 148 -24.18 -2.04 10.14
CA ALA A 148 -22.91 -2.44 10.72
C ALA A 148 -21.96 -3.12 9.71
N VAL A 149 -22.49 -3.92 8.78
CA VAL A 149 -21.72 -4.54 7.70
C VAL A 149 -21.15 -3.47 6.77
N ILE A 150 -21.97 -2.51 6.34
CA ILE A 150 -21.51 -1.39 5.49
C ILE A 150 -20.39 -0.60 6.19
N SER A 151 -20.57 -0.29 7.47
CA SER A 151 -19.56 0.41 8.29
C SER A 151 -18.27 -0.41 8.41
N LEU A 152 -18.33 -1.66 8.85
CA LEU A 152 -17.16 -2.51 9.13
C LEU A 152 -16.49 -3.09 7.88
N SER A 153 -17.14 -3.03 6.73
CA SER A 153 -16.54 -3.37 5.43
C SER A 153 -15.62 -2.29 4.87
N ASN A 154 -15.57 -1.10 5.50
CA ASN A 154 -14.69 0.00 5.09
C ASN A 154 -14.80 0.37 3.60
N GLY A 155 -16.02 0.30 3.05
CA GLY A 155 -16.30 0.58 1.64
C GLY A 155 -15.97 -0.55 0.66
N ASP A 156 -15.58 -1.73 1.13
CA ASP A 156 -15.21 -2.89 0.31
C ASP A 156 -15.98 -4.15 0.70
N LEU A 157 -17.24 -4.20 0.23
CA LEU A 157 -18.15 -5.32 0.48
C LEU A 157 -17.66 -6.61 -0.17
N PHE A 158 -17.07 -6.54 -1.37
CA PHE A 158 -16.64 -7.72 -2.11
C PHE A 158 -15.51 -8.46 -1.38
N ARG A 159 -14.47 -7.74 -0.96
CA ARG A 159 -13.42 -8.34 -0.13
C ARG A 159 -13.95 -8.84 1.21
N SER A 160 -14.95 -8.14 1.75
CA SER A 160 -15.60 -8.55 2.99
C SER A 160 -16.31 -9.90 2.89
N LEU A 161 -16.69 -10.39 1.69
CA LEU A 161 -17.32 -11.71 1.51
C LEU A 161 -16.46 -12.86 2.06
N VAL A 162 -15.13 -12.71 2.09
CA VAL A 162 -14.25 -13.73 2.67
C VAL A 162 -14.57 -13.97 4.16
N SER A 163 -15.12 -12.98 4.87
CA SER A 163 -15.57 -13.13 6.27
C SER A 163 -16.82 -14.00 6.46
N ILE A 164 -17.46 -14.46 5.37
CA ILE A 164 -18.55 -15.46 5.45
C ILE A 164 -18.06 -16.76 6.09
N ILE A 165 -16.79 -17.15 5.87
CA ILE A 165 -16.21 -18.34 6.51
C ILE A 165 -16.31 -18.21 8.04
N LEU A 166 -15.90 -17.06 8.58
CA LEU A 166 -15.99 -16.76 10.01
C LEU A 166 -17.45 -16.77 10.50
N VAL A 167 -18.36 -16.16 9.74
CA VAL A 167 -19.80 -16.10 10.08
C VAL A 167 -20.41 -17.49 10.13
N VAL A 168 -20.19 -18.32 9.12
CA VAL A 168 -20.74 -19.69 9.05
C VAL A 168 -20.17 -20.56 10.16
N SER A 169 -18.85 -20.51 10.40
CA SER A 169 -18.21 -21.27 11.48
C SER A 169 -18.81 -20.92 12.85
N LEU A 170 -18.97 -19.63 13.16
CA LEU A 170 -19.54 -19.20 14.44
C LEU A 170 -21.07 -19.40 14.51
N LEU A 171 -21.79 -19.36 13.38
CA LEU A 171 -23.22 -19.68 13.33
C LEU A 171 -23.47 -21.12 13.77
N VAL A 172 -22.67 -22.07 13.29
CA VAL A 172 -22.74 -23.48 13.70
C VAL A 172 -22.46 -23.60 15.20
N VAL A 173 -21.39 -22.97 15.70
CA VAL A 173 -21.01 -22.98 17.12
C VAL A 173 -22.14 -22.48 18.01
N TYR A 174 -22.59 -21.24 17.81
CA TYR A 174 -23.60 -20.64 18.68
C TYR A 174 -24.99 -21.30 18.55
N SER A 175 -25.31 -21.84 17.37
CA SER A 175 -26.56 -22.60 17.19
C SER A 175 -26.57 -23.89 18.01
N LEU A 176 -25.49 -24.67 17.94
CA LEU A 176 -25.37 -25.94 18.68
C LEU A 176 -25.18 -25.74 20.19
N LEU A 177 -24.63 -24.61 20.62
CA LEU A 177 -24.54 -24.26 22.05
C LEU A 177 -25.88 -23.78 22.64
N ALA A 178 -26.78 -23.27 21.80
CA ALA A 178 -28.09 -22.83 22.25
C ALA A 178 -29.06 -24.02 22.43
N PRO A 179 -29.90 -24.03 23.48
CA PRO A 179 -30.79 -25.15 23.78
C PRO A 179 -31.68 -25.56 22.61
N GLY A 180 -32.00 -26.84 22.54
CA GLY A 180 -32.93 -27.43 21.58
C GLY A 180 -32.25 -28.36 20.56
N TYR A 181 -33.04 -28.86 19.61
CA TYR A 181 -32.56 -29.73 18.53
C TYR A 181 -32.49 -28.92 17.24
N LYS A 182 -31.29 -28.72 16.69
CA LYS A 182 -31.05 -27.85 15.52
C LYS A 182 -30.17 -28.57 14.51
N PHE A 183 -30.43 -28.34 13.22
CA PHE A 183 -29.72 -29.01 12.12
C PHE A 183 -29.74 -30.55 12.20
N GLY A 184 -30.76 -31.14 12.82
CA GLY A 184 -30.82 -32.59 13.02
C GLY A 184 -29.88 -33.10 14.12
N LEU A 185 -29.42 -32.24 15.04
CA LEU A 185 -28.46 -32.56 16.08
C LEU A 185 -28.88 -31.99 17.46
N PRO A 186 -28.55 -32.69 18.56
CA PRO A 186 -28.82 -32.22 19.92
C PRO A 186 -27.90 -31.05 20.31
N SER A 187 -28.41 -30.12 21.11
CA SER A 187 -27.59 -29.02 21.67
C SER A 187 -26.48 -29.53 22.59
N VAL A 188 -25.34 -28.86 22.56
CA VAL A 188 -24.20 -29.09 23.46
C VAL A 188 -24.34 -28.20 24.69
N ASP A 189 -24.59 -28.80 25.85
CA ASP A 189 -24.46 -28.09 27.12
C ASP A 189 -22.98 -27.90 27.46
N ILE A 190 -22.50 -26.68 27.25
CA ILE A 190 -21.10 -26.34 27.50
C ILE A 190 -20.71 -26.52 28.96
N LYS A 191 -21.64 -26.43 29.93
CA LYS A 191 -21.31 -26.55 31.35
C LYS A 191 -20.84 -27.95 31.72
N THR A 192 -21.55 -28.95 31.20
CA THR A 192 -21.28 -30.37 31.47
C THR A 192 -20.19 -30.93 30.58
N CYS A 193 -20.01 -30.37 29.39
CA CYS A 193 -19.10 -30.91 28.38
C CYS A 193 -17.80 -30.10 28.22
N ILE A 194 -17.50 -29.14 29.09
CA ILE A 194 -16.42 -28.18 28.89
C ILE A 194 -15.04 -28.83 28.75
N GLU A 195 -14.73 -29.84 29.56
CA GLU A 195 -13.43 -30.53 29.53
C GLU A 195 -13.25 -31.27 28.19
N GLY A 196 -14.26 -32.05 27.78
CA GLY A 196 -14.23 -32.79 26.52
C GLY A 196 -14.27 -31.91 25.28
N LEU A 197 -14.98 -30.78 25.32
CA LEU A 197 -15.00 -29.80 24.23
C LEU A 197 -13.66 -29.06 24.13
N SER A 198 -13.09 -28.66 25.26
CA SER A 198 -11.80 -27.97 25.32
C SER A 198 -10.67 -28.84 24.81
N PHE A 199 -10.63 -30.12 25.19
CA PHE A 199 -9.66 -31.08 24.68
C PHE A 199 -9.74 -31.23 23.16
N ARG A 200 -10.94 -31.48 22.61
CA ARG A 200 -11.14 -31.61 21.16
C ARG A 200 -10.73 -30.34 20.41
N THR A 201 -11.09 -29.18 20.93
CA THR A 201 -10.76 -27.89 20.33
C THR A 201 -9.25 -27.66 20.34
N ALA A 202 -8.57 -27.92 21.46
CA ALA A 202 -7.11 -27.84 21.56
C ALA A 202 -6.41 -28.80 20.56
N CYS A 203 -6.88 -30.04 20.43
CA CYS A 203 -6.34 -30.99 19.45
C CYS A 203 -6.47 -30.47 18.01
N LEU A 204 -7.64 -29.97 17.62
CA LEU A 204 -7.85 -29.41 16.28
C LEU A 204 -7.00 -28.16 16.04
N LEU A 205 -6.84 -27.29 17.05
CA LEU A 205 -5.97 -26.12 16.95
C LEU A 205 -4.50 -26.50 16.79
N VAL A 206 -4.03 -27.57 17.45
CA VAL A 206 -2.67 -28.10 17.24
C VAL A 206 -2.49 -28.60 15.80
N VAL A 207 -3.50 -29.27 15.22
CA VAL A 207 -3.49 -29.66 13.80
C VAL A 207 -3.46 -28.43 12.89
N CYS A 208 -4.24 -27.39 13.21
CA CYS A 208 -4.21 -26.12 12.48
C CYS A 208 -2.83 -25.45 12.54
N ILE A 209 -2.15 -25.47 13.69
CA ILE A 209 -0.77 -24.97 13.81
C ILE A 209 0.18 -25.81 12.96
N ALA A 210 0.10 -27.14 13.03
CA ALA A 210 0.97 -28.01 12.22
C ALA A 210 0.78 -27.75 10.72
N ALA A 211 -0.46 -27.62 10.25
CA ALA A 211 -0.77 -27.28 8.87
C ALA A 211 -0.25 -25.88 8.50
N GLN A 212 -0.44 -24.88 9.37
CA GLN A 212 0.06 -23.53 9.18
C GLN A 212 1.60 -23.49 9.10
N ILE A 213 2.30 -24.25 9.96
CA ILE A 213 3.77 -24.35 9.93
C ILE A 213 4.24 -25.01 8.63
N LEU A 214 3.60 -26.09 8.21
CA LEU A 214 3.96 -26.84 7.00
C LEU A 214 3.78 -26.02 5.72
N ILE A 215 2.73 -25.18 5.66
CA ILE A 215 2.40 -24.39 4.47
C ILE A 215 3.05 -23.00 4.50
N LEU A 216 3.08 -22.34 5.66
CA LEU A 216 3.38 -20.90 5.81
C LEU A 216 4.57 -20.60 6.71
N GLY A 217 5.22 -21.62 7.28
CA GLY A 217 6.34 -21.48 8.20
C GLY A 217 5.94 -21.16 9.66
N PRO A 218 6.91 -21.22 10.59
CA PRO A 218 6.65 -21.08 12.02
C PRO A 218 6.18 -19.66 12.39
N PRO A 219 5.16 -19.53 13.25
CA PRO A 219 4.76 -18.23 13.78
C PRO A 219 5.84 -17.69 14.72
N THR A 220 6.08 -16.38 14.67
CA THR A 220 6.88 -15.67 15.66
C THR A 220 5.92 -15.11 16.72
N SER A 221 5.98 -15.66 17.93
CA SER A 221 5.04 -15.33 18.99
C SER A 221 5.76 -15.06 20.30
N ASP A 222 5.49 -13.90 20.90
CA ASP A 222 5.94 -13.60 22.27
C ASP A 222 5.09 -14.40 23.27
N ILE A 223 5.75 -15.22 24.09
CA ILE A 223 5.08 -16.15 25.02
C ILE A 223 4.19 -15.39 26.00
N ILE A 224 4.65 -14.24 26.51
CA ILE A 224 3.90 -13.43 27.48
C ILE A 224 2.61 -12.93 26.83
N THR A 225 2.71 -12.39 25.62
CA THR A 225 1.54 -11.89 24.89
C THR A 225 0.57 -13.02 24.50
N VAL A 226 1.07 -14.22 24.16
CA VAL A 226 0.21 -15.40 23.91
C VAL A 226 -0.58 -15.78 25.17
N LEU A 227 0.10 -15.88 26.32
CA LEU A 227 -0.53 -16.26 27.59
C LEU A 227 -1.57 -15.23 28.03
N LEU A 228 -1.24 -13.95 27.90
CA LEU A 228 -2.14 -12.84 28.24
C LEU A 228 -3.37 -12.82 27.32
N SER A 229 -3.16 -12.86 26.00
CA SER A 229 -4.24 -12.86 25.00
C SER A 229 -5.14 -14.10 25.17
N GLY A 230 -4.56 -15.27 25.39
CA GLY A 230 -5.31 -16.50 25.65
C GLY A 230 -6.14 -16.44 26.93
N SER A 231 -5.60 -15.82 27.98
CA SER A 231 -6.31 -15.60 29.24
C SER A 231 -7.49 -14.61 29.08
N PHE A 232 -7.31 -13.52 28.32
CA PHE A 232 -8.42 -12.61 27.99
C PHE A 232 -9.52 -13.31 27.18
N LYS A 233 -9.15 -14.16 26.21
CA LYS A 233 -10.10 -14.98 25.46
C LYS A 233 -10.86 -15.96 26.36
N ALA A 234 -10.18 -16.62 27.31
CA ALA A 234 -10.82 -17.52 28.26
C ALA A 234 -11.84 -16.78 29.14
N MET A 235 -11.47 -15.60 29.65
CA MET A 235 -12.38 -14.75 30.42
C MET A 235 -13.55 -14.25 29.57
N ALA A 236 -13.33 -13.89 28.30
CA ALA A 236 -14.38 -13.50 27.37
C ALA A 236 -15.39 -14.63 27.15
N TRP A 237 -14.92 -15.86 26.92
CA TRP A 237 -15.76 -17.05 26.82
C TRP A 237 -16.52 -17.31 28.11
N PHE A 238 -15.85 -17.28 29.26
CA PHE A 238 -16.45 -17.51 30.57
C PHE A 238 -17.65 -16.58 30.84
N PHE A 239 -17.45 -15.28 30.69
CA PHE A 239 -18.52 -14.30 30.90
C PHE A 239 -19.61 -14.36 29.83
N THR A 240 -19.24 -14.67 28.59
CA THR A 240 -20.22 -14.88 27.51
C THR A 240 -21.11 -16.08 27.80
N ILE A 241 -20.55 -17.19 28.29
CA ILE A 241 -21.30 -18.39 28.70
C ILE A 241 -22.27 -18.05 29.84
N GLN A 242 -21.81 -17.33 30.88
CA GLN A 242 -22.67 -16.90 31.98
C GLN A 242 -23.85 -16.06 31.49
N THR A 243 -23.56 -15.08 30.64
CA THR A 243 -24.56 -14.15 30.12
C THR A 243 -25.55 -14.86 29.20
N ALA A 244 -25.06 -15.70 28.27
CA ALA A 244 -25.89 -16.45 27.34
C ALA A 244 -26.81 -17.45 28.04
N ASN A 245 -26.35 -18.07 29.13
CA ASN A 245 -27.16 -19.00 29.92
C ASN A 245 -28.35 -18.34 30.61
N GLN A 246 -28.24 -17.05 30.94
CA GLN A 246 -29.31 -16.26 31.55
C GLN A 246 -30.15 -15.49 30.51
N THR A 247 -29.73 -15.51 29.25
CA THR A 247 -30.37 -14.80 28.14
C THR A 247 -30.49 -15.70 26.91
N SER A 248 -29.62 -15.53 25.91
CA SER A 248 -29.53 -16.32 24.69
C SER A 248 -28.13 -16.19 24.11
N TRP A 249 -27.65 -17.21 23.39
CA TRP A 249 -26.40 -17.14 22.63
C TRP A 249 -26.38 -16.09 21.52
N SER A 250 -27.55 -15.55 21.15
CA SER A 250 -27.63 -14.40 20.23
C SER A 250 -26.95 -13.14 20.79
N ILE A 251 -26.69 -13.07 22.10
CA ILE A 251 -25.96 -11.96 22.72
C ILE A 251 -24.46 -11.94 22.36
N ALA A 252 -23.87 -13.10 22.07
CA ALA A 252 -22.45 -13.23 21.76
C ALA A 252 -22.01 -12.43 20.53
N PRO A 253 -22.65 -12.55 19.34
CA PRO A 253 -22.30 -11.71 18.19
C PRO A 253 -22.58 -10.22 18.39
N ILE A 254 -23.54 -9.83 19.23
CA ILE A 254 -23.81 -8.42 19.53
C ILE A 254 -22.63 -7.83 20.29
N ILE A 255 -22.14 -8.54 21.32
CA ILE A 255 -20.95 -8.15 22.08
C ILE A 255 -19.70 -8.13 21.17
N GLY A 256 -19.55 -9.13 20.30
CA GLY A 256 -18.46 -9.14 19.32
C GLY A 256 -18.53 -7.99 18.32
N THR A 257 -19.73 -7.61 17.87
CA THR A 257 -19.93 -6.47 16.96
C THR A 257 -19.56 -5.16 17.65
N PHE A 258 -19.98 -4.97 18.90
CA PHE A 258 -19.55 -3.83 19.72
C PHE A 258 -18.03 -3.77 19.83
N ALA A 259 -17.39 -4.88 20.21
CA ALA A 259 -15.95 -4.96 20.41
C ALA A 259 -15.18 -4.63 19.12
N ILE A 260 -15.60 -5.19 17.97
CA ILE A 260 -14.97 -4.91 16.67
C ILE A 260 -15.13 -3.45 16.27
N ALA A 261 -16.30 -2.84 16.53
CA ALA A 261 -16.57 -1.46 16.14
C ALA A 261 -15.87 -0.45 17.06
N CYS A 262 -15.85 -0.67 18.37
CA CYS A 262 -15.31 0.31 19.32
C CYS A 262 -13.77 0.38 19.29
N THR A 263 -13.09 -0.68 18.86
CA THR A 263 -11.63 -0.72 18.72
C THR A 263 -11.14 -0.29 17.33
N ARG A 264 -12.01 0.23 16.45
CA ARG A 264 -11.57 0.83 15.20
C ARG A 264 -10.90 2.16 15.49
N ASP A 265 -9.62 2.25 15.14
CA ASP A 265 -8.86 3.49 15.25
C ASP A 265 -9.45 4.56 14.32
N PRO A 266 -10.01 5.67 14.86
CA PRO A 266 -10.55 6.77 14.07
C PRO A 266 -9.51 7.44 13.16
N ALA A 267 -8.23 7.45 13.55
CA ALA A 267 -7.14 8.06 12.79
C ALA A 267 -6.82 7.29 11.49
N SER A 268 -7.12 5.99 11.47
CA SER A 268 -6.92 5.13 10.29
C SER A 268 -8.07 5.17 9.27
N GLN A 269 -9.15 5.92 9.55
CA GLN A 269 -10.33 5.98 8.67
C GLN A 269 -10.19 7.03 7.58
N THR A 270 -10.70 6.71 6.39
CA THR A 270 -10.56 7.56 5.19
C THR A 270 -11.51 8.76 5.16
N SER A 271 -12.51 8.80 6.04
CA SER A 271 -13.46 9.91 6.13
C SER A 271 -14.05 10.05 7.54
N GLN A 272 -14.57 11.23 7.85
CA GLN A 272 -15.28 11.49 9.10
C GLN A 272 -16.56 10.64 9.22
N LEU A 273 -17.31 10.49 8.11
CA LEU A 273 -18.51 9.66 8.07
C LEU A 273 -18.22 8.21 8.43
N GLN A 274 -17.09 7.67 7.94
CA GLN A 274 -16.66 6.33 8.29
C GLN A 274 -16.29 6.23 9.78
N ALA A 275 -15.50 7.18 10.30
CA ALA A 275 -15.13 7.21 11.72
C ALA A 275 -16.34 7.27 12.66
N ILE A 276 -17.31 8.17 12.41
CA ILE A 276 -18.52 8.28 13.23
C ILE A 276 -19.43 7.06 13.08
N SER A 277 -19.44 6.41 11.89
CA SER A 277 -20.25 5.20 11.69
C SER A 277 -19.88 4.08 12.66
N HIS A 278 -18.60 3.92 13.01
CA HIS A 278 -18.17 2.94 14.01
C HIS A 278 -18.69 3.26 15.41
N VAL A 279 -18.69 4.54 15.81
CA VAL A 279 -19.28 4.99 17.09
C VAL A 279 -20.77 4.69 17.14
N LEU A 280 -21.49 4.94 16.04
CA LEU A 280 -22.92 4.63 15.92
C LEU A 280 -23.19 3.12 16.01
N VAL A 281 -22.39 2.29 15.33
CA VAL A 281 -22.49 0.81 15.41
C VAL A 281 -22.22 0.34 16.83
N SER A 282 -21.24 0.90 17.53
CA SER A 282 -20.98 0.60 18.95
C SER A 282 -22.18 0.98 19.83
N ALA A 283 -22.75 2.17 19.64
CA ALA A 283 -23.92 2.61 20.40
C ALA A 283 -25.13 1.68 20.17
N VAL A 284 -25.45 1.36 18.90
CA VAL A 284 -26.54 0.45 18.54
C VAL A 284 -26.32 -0.95 19.11
N SER A 285 -25.08 -1.45 19.10
CA SER A 285 -24.76 -2.76 19.67
C SER A 285 -24.97 -2.77 21.18
N LEU A 286 -24.64 -1.69 21.91
CA LEU A 286 -24.94 -1.59 23.36
C LEU A 286 -26.44 -1.46 23.64
N VAL A 287 -27.21 -0.79 22.78
CA VAL A 287 -28.69 -0.82 22.85
C VAL A 287 -29.18 -2.25 22.74
N GLN A 288 -28.69 -3.01 21.76
CA GLN A 288 -29.06 -4.42 21.60
C GLN A 288 -28.71 -5.25 22.84
N VAL A 289 -27.49 -5.11 23.39
CA VAL A 289 -27.11 -5.81 24.64
C VAL A 289 -28.08 -5.48 25.77
N THR A 290 -28.35 -4.20 26.04
CA THR A 290 -29.22 -3.79 27.16
C THR A 290 -30.67 -4.26 27.02
N GLN A 291 -31.16 -4.39 25.78
CA GLN A 291 -32.48 -4.94 25.45
C GLN A 291 -32.54 -6.47 25.56
N PHE A 292 -31.44 -7.18 25.27
CA PHE A 292 -31.34 -8.64 25.46
C PHE A 292 -31.25 -9.05 26.93
N LEU A 293 -30.78 -8.17 27.81
CA LEU A 293 -30.75 -8.42 29.26
C LEU A 293 -32.16 -8.42 29.88
N PRO A 294 -32.42 -9.23 30.91
CA PRO A 294 -33.74 -9.33 31.55
C PRO A 294 -34.29 -7.96 31.98
N LYS A 295 -35.56 -7.65 31.72
CA LYS A 295 -36.14 -6.32 32.02
C LYS A 295 -35.99 -5.90 33.50
N GLN A 296 -36.02 -6.87 34.41
CA GLN A 296 -35.93 -6.67 35.85
C GLN A 296 -34.50 -6.46 36.38
N ALA A 297 -33.48 -6.68 35.54
CA ALA A 297 -32.08 -6.57 35.95
C ALA A 297 -31.73 -5.12 36.34
N LYS A 298 -31.19 -4.95 37.54
CA LYS A 298 -30.78 -3.64 38.07
C LYS A 298 -29.46 -3.18 37.45
N CYS A 299 -29.23 -1.87 37.40
CA CYS A 299 -27.96 -1.25 36.96
C CYS A 299 -27.56 -1.46 35.49
N LYS A 300 -28.50 -1.72 34.56
CA LYS A 300 -28.22 -1.81 33.11
C LYS A 300 -27.51 -0.58 32.53
N LEU A 301 -27.68 0.59 33.14
CA LEU A 301 -27.01 1.83 32.76
C LEU A 301 -25.48 1.72 32.79
N LEU A 302 -24.91 0.82 33.60
CA LEU A 302 -23.45 0.59 33.65
C LEU A 302 -22.87 0.10 32.32
N ILE A 303 -23.66 -0.61 31.50
CA ILE A 303 -23.23 -1.08 30.17
C ILE A 303 -22.88 0.10 29.25
N TRP A 304 -23.52 1.25 29.42
CA TRP A 304 -23.24 2.44 28.60
C TRP A 304 -21.89 3.08 28.87
N LEU A 305 -21.24 2.78 30.01
CA LEU A 305 -19.87 3.24 30.28
C LEU A 305 -18.88 2.74 29.22
N PHE A 306 -19.13 1.58 28.61
CA PHE A 306 -18.29 1.05 27.54
C PHE A 306 -18.34 1.87 26.26
N LEU A 307 -19.38 2.69 26.03
CA LEU A 307 -19.43 3.57 24.86
C LEU A 307 -18.27 4.58 24.84
N SER A 308 -17.74 4.95 26.01
CA SER A 308 -16.56 5.80 26.14
C SER A 308 -15.33 5.24 25.39
N ALA A 309 -15.21 3.92 25.27
CA ALA A 309 -14.14 3.26 24.53
C ALA A 309 -14.14 3.60 23.03
N SER A 310 -15.27 4.04 22.47
CA SER A 310 -15.40 4.49 21.09
C SER A 310 -15.47 6.02 20.97
N ILE A 311 -16.19 6.69 21.89
CA ILE A 311 -16.36 8.15 21.86
C ILE A 311 -15.06 8.89 22.17
N LEU A 312 -14.31 8.48 23.20
CA LEU A 312 -13.10 9.22 23.62
C LEU A 312 -12.02 9.24 22.52
N PRO A 313 -11.66 8.10 21.88
CA PRO A 313 -10.72 8.13 20.76
C PRO A 313 -11.22 8.96 19.57
N PHE A 314 -12.53 8.92 19.29
CA PHE A 314 -13.12 9.70 18.20
C PHE A 314 -13.02 11.21 18.47
N ILE A 315 -13.45 11.68 19.64
CA ILE A 315 -13.37 13.10 20.01
C ILE A 315 -11.92 13.58 20.04
N PHE A 316 -11.02 12.78 20.62
CA PHE A 316 -9.60 13.11 20.64
C PHE A 316 -9.04 13.24 19.22
N ASN A 317 -9.38 12.32 18.32
CA ASN A 317 -8.96 12.40 16.91
C ASN A 317 -9.51 13.64 16.20
N GLU A 318 -10.80 13.98 16.38
CA GLU A 318 -11.36 15.21 15.80
C GLU A 318 -10.67 16.47 16.35
N TYR A 319 -10.37 16.50 17.66
CA TYR A 319 -9.63 17.59 18.27
C TYR A 319 -8.23 17.74 17.66
N MET A 320 -7.48 16.64 17.53
CA MET A 320 -6.14 16.66 16.94
C MET A 320 -6.15 17.08 15.47
N ILE A 321 -7.16 16.67 14.69
CA ILE A 321 -7.35 17.14 13.30
C ILE A 321 -7.56 18.65 13.28
N HIS A 322 -8.47 19.15 14.12
CA HIS A 322 -8.79 20.58 14.18
C HIS A 322 -7.57 21.42 14.60
N GLU A 323 -6.84 20.97 15.62
CA GLU A 323 -5.61 21.62 16.07
C GLU A 323 -4.56 21.68 14.96
N ALA A 324 -4.32 20.55 14.28
CA ALA A 324 -3.34 20.47 13.19
C ALA A 324 -3.70 21.36 12.00
N GLN A 325 -4.98 21.43 11.63
CA GLN A 325 -5.47 22.31 10.57
C GLN A 325 -5.31 23.79 10.93
N ASN A 326 -5.74 24.18 12.14
CA ASN A 326 -5.56 25.55 12.61
C ASN A 326 -4.08 25.95 12.65
N ALA A 327 -3.22 25.03 13.09
CA ALA A 327 -1.77 25.27 13.12
C ALA A 327 -1.21 25.48 11.70
N ALA A 328 -1.62 24.68 10.72
CA ALA A 328 -1.19 24.85 9.32
C ALA A 328 -1.66 26.20 8.73
N ILE A 329 -2.90 26.61 9.00
CA ILE A 329 -3.47 27.87 8.53
C ILE A 329 -2.77 29.08 9.17
N ASN A 330 -2.51 29.03 10.48
CA ASN A 330 -1.98 30.18 11.22
C ASN A 330 -0.46 30.32 11.15
N THR A 331 0.27 29.32 10.64
CA THR A 331 1.74 29.36 10.59
C THR A 331 2.26 30.30 9.50
N PHE A 332 1.57 30.41 8.37
CA PHE A 332 2.03 31.15 7.19
C PHE A 332 1.12 32.32 6.84
N SER A 333 1.69 33.35 6.23
CA SER A 333 1.00 34.60 5.87
C SER A 333 1.60 35.22 4.61
N ASP A 334 1.05 36.33 4.11
CA ASP A 334 1.58 36.97 2.89
C ASP A 334 3.01 37.50 3.06
N THR A 335 3.35 37.95 4.27
CA THR A 335 4.72 38.38 4.61
C THR A 335 5.65 37.22 4.97
N GLN A 336 5.10 36.01 5.15
CA GLN A 336 5.85 34.82 5.54
C GLN A 336 5.30 33.59 4.80
N PRO A 337 5.64 33.43 3.52
CA PRO A 337 5.11 32.36 2.67
C PRO A 337 5.62 30.98 3.10
N HIS A 338 4.86 29.94 2.76
CA HIS A 338 5.29 28.57 2.96
C HIS A 338 6.50 28.26 2.04
N PRO A 339 7.50 27.47 2.47
CA PRO A 339 8.65 27.10 1.64
C PRO A 339 8.32 26.58 0.25
N VAL A 340 7.23 25.81 0.13
CA VAL A 340 6.71 25.29 -1.14
C VAL A 340 6.32 26.39 -2.12
N GLU A 341 5.76 27.50 -1.64
CA GLU A 341 5.44 28.66 -2.50
C GLU A 341 6.73 29.29 -3.06
N VAL A 342 7.73 29.49 -2.19
CA VAL A 342 9.04 30.05 -2.57
C VAL A 342 9.78 29.14 -3.57
N LEU A 343 9.69 27.82 -3.38
CA LEU A 343 10.28 26.84 -4.29
C LEU A 343 9.58 26.85 -5.65
N ALA A 344 8.25 26.92 -5.67
CA ALA A 344 7.47 27.01 -6.90
C ALA A 344 7.73 28.31 -7.66
N GLU A 345 7.78 29.45 -6.98
CA GLU A 345 8.09 30.75 -7.58
C GLU A 345 9.49 30.73 -8.23
N ARG A 346 10.52 30.35 -7.47
CA ARG A 346 11.90 30.26 -7.98
C ARG A 346 12.03 29.28 -9.14
N ALA A 347 11.35 28.14 -9.08
CA ALA A 347 11.37 27.17 -10.17
C ALA A 347 10.68 27.73 -11.43
N THR A 348 9.62 28.52 -11.27
CA THR A 348 8.93 29.20 -12.37
C THR A 348 9.85 30.20 -13.06
N GLU A 349 10.56 31.04 -12.31
CA GLU A 349 11.53 31.99 -12.86
C GLU A 349 12.62 31.29 -13.69
N ARG A 350 13.16 30.19 -13.17
CA ARG A 350 14.17 29.38 -13.88
C ARG A 350 13.61 28.75 -15.15
N TYR A 351 12.37 28.25 -15.08
CA TYR A 351 11.68 27.67 -16.22
C TYR A 351 11.50 28.70 -17.34
N GLU A 352 10.98 29.88 -17.02
CA GLU A 352 10.76 30.95 -17.99
C GLU A 352 12.07 31.41 -18.63
N ALA A 353 13.14 31.53 -17.83
CA ALA A 353 14.46 31.86 -18.33
C ALA A 353 15.01 30.78 -19.30
N MET A 354 14.87 29.50 -18.95
CA MET A 354 15.30 28.37 -19.79
C MET A 354 14.56 28.38 -21.13
N ILE A 355 13.23 28.56 -21.11
CA ILE A 355 12.41 28.61 -22.34
C ILE A 355 12.76 29.82 -23.21
N LYS A 356 13.02 30.99 -22.59
CA LYS A 356 13.43 32.19 -23.31
C LYS A 356 14.79 32.03 -24.01
N ASN A 357 15.67 31.22 -23.46
CA ASN A 357 17.04 31.03 -23.97
C ASN A 357 17.15 29.98 -25.08
N GLN A 358 16.05 29.33 -25.48
CA GLN A 358 16.05 28.31 -26.53
C GLN A 358 16.41 28.88 -27.89
N SER A 359 17.23 28.14 -28.63
CA SER A 359 17.67 28.50 -29.97
C SER A 359 16.51 28.58 -30.96
N ALA A 360 16.34 29.76 -31.57
CA ALA A 360 15.28 30.03 -32.54
C ALA A 360 15.67 29.69 -34.00
N THR A 361 16.97 29.71 -34.31
CA THR A 361 17.53 29.50 -35.65
C THR A 361 18.54 28.34 -35.64
N TYR A 362 18.75 27.72 -36.81
CA TYR A 362 19.67 26.60 -36.94
C TYR A 362 21.11 26.97 -36.52
N GLU A 363 21.58 28.14 -36.93
CA GLU A 363 22.93 28.64 -36.64
C GLU A 363 23.13 28.84 -35.13
N ALA A 364 22.09 29.32 -34.44
CA ALA A 364 22.09 29.49 -32.99
C ALA A 364 22.13 28.14 -32.28
N ALA A 365 21.32 27.17 -32.73
CA ALA A 365 21.33 25.81 -32.18
C ALA A 365 22.69 25.13 -32.39
N VAL A 366 23.34 25.35 -33.53
CA VAL A 366 24.70 24.85 -33.79
C VAL A 366 25.73 25.51 -32.87
N ALA A 367 25.65 26.83 -32.69
CA ALA A 367 26.56 27.56 -31.81
C ALA A 367 26.40 27.12 -30.35
N GLU A 368 25.16 26.98 -29.89
CA GLU A 368 24.83 26.53 -28.54
C GLU A 368 25.26 25.07 -28.33
N TYR A 369 25.00 24.17 -29.28
CA TYR A 369 25.48 22.79 -29.25
C TYR A 369 27.00 22.73 -29.05
N LYS A 370 27.77 23.50 -29.83
CA LYS A 370 29.24 23.53 -29.73
C LYS A 370 29.70 24.13 -28.40
N ARG A 371 29.04 25.18 -27.94
CA ARG A 371 29.34 25.83 -26.65
C ARG A 371 29.11 24.87 -25.48
N ARG A 372 28.00 24.12 -25.53
CA ARG A 372 27.52 23.25 -24.46
C ARG A 372 28.25 21.91 -24.41
N TYR A 373 28.43 21.25 -25.56
CA TYR A 373 28.98 19.89 -25.64
C TYR A 373 30.43 19.81 -26.10
N HIS A 374 31.03 20.94 -26.49
CA HIS A 374 32.43 21.03 -26.95
C HIS A 374 32.79 20.14 -28.14
N ILE A 375 31.78 19.73 -28.93
CA ILE A 375 31.92 18.93 -30.14
C ILE A 375 31.02 19.50 -31.25
N ASN A 376 31.29 19.17 -32.51
CA ASN A 376 30.42 19.56 -33.61
C ASN A 376 29.13 18.72 -33.62
N PRO A 377 27.98 19.30 -34.04
CA PRO A 377 26.74 18.54 -34.21
C PRO A 377 26.91 17.36 -35.17
N PRO A 378 26.22 16.23 -34.96
CA PRO A 378 26.31 15.07 -35.83
C PRO A 378 25.71 15.33 -37.22
N PRO A 379 26.07 14.53 -38.24
CA PRO A 379 25.37 14.56 -39.53
C PRO A 379 23.86 14.38 -39.36
N GLY A 380 23.06 15.17 -40.09
CA GLY A 380 21.59 15.16 -39.99
C GLY A 380 20.99 16.12 -38.94
N PHE A 381 21.83 16.87 -38.21
CA PHE A 381 21.39 17.82 -37.18
C PHE A 381 20.43 18.90 -37.68
N GLU A 382 20.62 19.40 -38.91
CA GLU A 382 19.72 20.39 -39.51
C GLU A 382 18.31 19.84 -39.71
N GLY A 383 18.18 18.63 -40.26
CA GLY A 383 16.88 17.99 -40.43
C GLY A 383 16.20 17.71 -39.08
N TRP A 384 16.97 17.35 -38.06
CA TRP A 384 16.45 17.24 -36.70
C TRP A 384 15.93 18.58 -36.17
N PHE A 385 16.70 19.67 -36.32
CA PHE A 385 16.29 21.00 -35.88
C PHE A 385 15.01 21.45 -36.60
N GLN A 386 14.95 21.29 -37.92
CA GLN A 386 13.77 21.60 -38.73
C GLN A 386 12.55 20.78 -38.30
N PHE A 387 12.73 19.49 -38.01
CA PHE A 387 11.67 18.63 -37.49
C PHE A 387 11.16 19.12 -36.13
N ALA A 388 12.06 19.38 -35.18
CA ALA A 388 11.71 19.89 -33.85
C ALA A 388 10.94 21.22 -33.94
N ARG A 389 11.41 22.16 -34.77
CA ARG A 389 10.74 23.44 -35.01
C ARG A 389 9.38 23.29 -35.68
N ARG A 390 9.26 22.45 -36.72
CA ARG A 390 8.00 22.20 -37.43
C ARG A 390 6.91 21.64 -36.51
N HIS A 391 7.30 20.86 -35.51
CA HIS A 391 6.39 20.29 -34.52
C HIS A 391 6.27 21.12 -33.22
N ASN A 392 6.79 22.34 -33.23
CA ASN A 392 6.75 23.27 -32.10
C ASN A 392 7.31 22.65 -30.80
N SER A 393 8.39 21.86 -30.88
CA SER A 393 9.10 21.41 -29.68
C SER A 393 9.63 22.64 -28.95
N PRO A 394 9.26 22.85 -27.67
CA PRO A 394 9.74 24.00 -26.92
C PRO A 394 11.20 23.83 -26.48
N ILE A 395 11.72 22.61 -26.44
CA ILE A 395 13.11 22.32 -26.03
C ILE A 395 13.93 21.95 -27.26
N ILE A 396 15.02 22.68 -27.47
CA ILE A 396 15.97 22.55 -28.57
C ILE A 396 17.39 22.30 -28.03
N ASP A 397 17.78 22.92 -26.92
CA ASP A 397 19.19 22.95 -26.51
C ASP A 397 19.54 21.97 -25.39
N GLU A 398 18.60 21.66 -24.49
CA GLU A 398 18.79 20.77 -23.33
C GLU A 398 18.65 19.29 -23.74
N PHE A 399 19.78 18.70 -24.12
CA PHE A 399 19.96 17.26 -24.38
C PHE A 399 21.22 16.73 -23.67
N ASP A 400 21.50 17.25 -22.48
CA ASP A 400 22.70 16.96 -21.69
C ASP A 400 22.76 15.48 -21.30
N MET A 401 21.62 14.85 -20.98
CA MET A 401 21.53 13.42 -20.71
C MET A 401 21.99 12.56 -21.89
N ILE A 402 21.65 12.93 -23.14
CA ILE A 402 22.16 12.23 -24.31
C ILE A 402 23.67 12.42 -24.40
N SER A 403 24.16 13.66 -24.31
CA SER A 403 25.59 13.96 -24.41
C SER A 403 26.42 13.24 -23.34
N ASP A 404 25.99 13.30 -22.08
CA ASP A 404 26.67 12.68 -20.95
C ASP A 404 26.70 11.16 -21.06
N SER A 405 25.60 10.55 -21.51
CA SER A 405 25.51 9.09 -21.68
C SER A 405 26.36 8.57 -22.85
N ILE A 406 26.55 9.35 -23.92
CA ILE A 406 27.41 8.94 -25.04
C ILE A 406 28.89 9.25 -24.83
N ALA A 407 29.23 10.23 -23.98
CA ALA A 407 30.59 10.74 -23.82
C ALA A 407 31.65 9.66 -23.51
N PRO A 408 31.38 8.63 -22.67
CA PRO A 408 32.34 7.55 -22.43
C PRO A 408 32.74 6.79 -23.70
N PHE A 409 31.82 6.64 -24.66
CA PHE A 409 32.01 5.83 -25.86
C PHE A 409 32.69 6.60 -27.00
N LEU A 410 32.75 7.94 -26.93
CA LEU A 410 33.49 8.76 -27.90
C LEU A 410 35.00 8.46 -27.91
N LYS A 411 35.52 7.92 -26.80
CA LYS A 411 36.92 7.50 -26.64
C LYS A 411 37.29 6.21 -27.37
N LEU A 412 36.30 5.49 -27.90
CA LEU A 412 36.49 4.33 -28.76
C LEU A 412 36.32 4.76 -30.21
N SER A 413 36.92 4.09 -31.18
CA SER A 413 36.59 4.20 -32.61
C SER A 413 35.22 3.57 -32.91
N GLY A 414 34.64 3.88 -34.07
CA GLY A 414 33.35 3.28 -34.44
C GLY A 414 33.40 1.77 -34.65
N LYS A 415 34.55 1.24 -35.08
CA LYS A 415 34.79 -0.21 -35.18
C LYS A 415 34.80 -0.87 -33.80
N GLU A 416 35.51 -0.29 -32.84
CA GLU A 416 35.56 -0.79 -31.46
C GLU A 416 34.17 -0.78 -30.80
N VAL A 417 33.35 0.26 -31.02
CA VAL A 417 31.96 0.30 -30.52
C VAL A 417 31.15 -0.86 -31.11
N ALA A 418 31.21 -1.06 -32.42
CA ALA A 418 30.47 -2.14 -33.10
C ALA A 418 30.93 -3.53 -32.65
N GLU A 419 32.24 -3.74 -32.46
CA GLU A 419 32.81 -4.98 -31.94
C GLU A 419 32.33 -5.27 -30.53
N ALA A 420 32.40 -4.28 -29.62
CA ALA A 420 32.00 -4.42 -28.24
C ALA A 420 30.49 -4.71 -28.09
N MET A 421 29.65 -4.09 -28.94
CA MET A 421 28.23 -4.40 -29.01
C MET A 421 27.96 -5.85 -29.47
N ASN A 422 28.68 -6.32 -30.49
CA ASN A 422 28.56 -7.69 -30.98
C ASN A 422 29.05 -8.72 -29.94
N GLU A 423 30.12 -8.41 -29.21
CA GLU A 423 30.64 -9.23 -28.12
C GLU A 423 29.60 -9.38 -27.00
N LEU A 424 29.00 -8.28 -26.53
CA LEU A 424 27.98 -8.32 -25.48
C LEU A 424 26.74 -9.11 -25.91
N TYR A 425 26.25 -8.91 -27.14
CA TYR A 425 25.10 -9.66 -27.65
C TYR A 425 25.36 -11.18 -27.71
N LYS A 426 26.57 -11.58 -28.10
CA LYS A 426 26.97 -13.00 -28.16
C LYS A 426 27.25 -13.61 -26.79
N THR A 427 27.46 -12.78 -25.77
CA THR A 427 27.78 -13.25 -24.41
C THR A 427 26.55 -13.91 -23.78
N PRO A 428 26.62 -15.20 -23.38
CA PRO A 428 25.51 -15.88 -22.72
C PRO A 428 25.08 -15.16 -21.44
N GLY A 429 23.78 -14.98 -21.26
CA GLY A 429 23.22 -14.32 -20.07
C GLY A 429 23.25 -12.79 -20.12
N SER A 430 23.69 -12.17 -21.23
CA SER A 430 23.63 -10.72 -21.40
C SER A 430 22.19 -10.19 -21.40
N GLU A 431 21.20 -11.00 -21.84
CA GLU A 431 19.77 -10.65 -21.85
C GLU A 431 19.49 -9.26 -22.47
N VAL A 432 20.24 -8.90 -23.52
CA VAL A 432 20.02 -7.69 -24.32
C VAL A 432 19.41 -8.05 -25.67
N TRP A 433 18.50 -7.22 -26.15
CA TRP A 433 17.98 -7.32 -27.51
C TRP A 433 18.93 -6.62 -28.47
N PHE A 434 19.25 -7.27 -29.58
CA PHE A 434 19.96 -6.63 -30.68
C PHE A 434 18.94 -6.10 -31.67
N CYS A 435 18.86 -4.79 -31.81
CA CYS A 435 17.90 -4.14 -32.69
C CYS A 435 18.61 -3.41 -33.83
N GLU A 436 18.06 -3.53 -35.03
CA GLU A 436 18.55 -2.87 -36.24
C GLU A 436 17.50 -1.86 -36.69
N PHE A 437 17.86 -0.58 -36.66
CA PHE A 437 17.03 0.52 -37.14
C PHE A 437 17.49 0.94 -38.54
N VAL A 438 16.56 0.90 -39.49
CA VAL A 438 16.79 1.29 -40.89
C VAL A 438 16.22 2.68 -41.12
N GLY A 439 17.09 3.69 -41.21
CA GLY A 439 16.68 5.09 -41.26
C GLY A 439 15.89 5.48 -42.52
N ARG A 440 16.11 4.78 -43.64
CA ARG A 440 15.36 5.03 -44.89
C ARG A 440 13.87 4.67 -44.78
N THR A 441 13.55 3.59 -44.07
CA THR A 441 12.17 3.09 -43.91
C THR A 441 11.59 3.40 -42.53
N SER A 442 12.42 3.89 -41.60
CA SER A 442 12.09 4.06 -40.18
C SER A 442 11.57 2.77 -39.52
N GLU A 443 12.12 1.63 -39.94
CA GLU A 443 11.79 0.32 -39.39
C GLU A 443 12.84 -0.14 -38.38
N MET A 444 12.38 -0.58 -37.21
CA MET A 444 13.13 -1.27 -36.17
C MET A 444 12.82 -2.76 -36.20
N LYS A 445 13.87 -3.59 -36.17
CA LYS A 445 13.76 -5.05 -36.01
C LYS A 445 14.67 -5.53 -34.89
N CYS A 446 14.08 -6.08 -33.83
CA CYS A 446 14.80 -6.61 -32.68
C CYS A 446 14.86 -8.14 -32.71
N LYS A 447 16.02 -8.69 -32.31
CA LYS A 447 16.25 -10.14 -32.14
C LYS A 447 16.88 -10.43 -30.79
N HIS A 448 16.47 -11.56 -30.20
CA HIS A 448 17.04 -12.09 -28.96
C HIS A 448 17.20 -13.60 -29.05
N PRO A 449 18.28 -14.21 -28.50
CA PRO A 449 18.54 -15.64 -28.66
C PRO A 449 17.45 -16.57 -28.09
N ARG A 450 16.76 -16.15 -27.03
CA ARG A 450 15.83 -16.98 -26.25
C ARG A 450 14.42 -16.40 -26.05
N ARG A 451 14.14 -15.21 -26.58
CA ARG A 451 12.89 -14.47 -26.30
C ARG A 451 12.28 -13.97 -27.59
N SER A 452 10.95 -13.90 -27.64
CA SER A 452 10.18 -13.43 -28.80
C SER A 452 9.49 -12.08 -28.60
N TYR A 453 9.33 -11.64 -27.35
CA TYR A 453 8.69 -10.37 -27.01
C TYR A 453 9.72 -9.33 -26.56
N ASP A 454 9.97 -8.34 -27.42
CA ASP A 454 10.95 -7.26 -27.24
C ASP A 454 10.50 -6.13 -26.31
N ARG A 455 9.44 -6.36 -25.52
CA ARG A 455 8.84 -5.35 -24.64
C ARG A 455 8.41 -4.08 -25.36
N HIS A 456 7.90 -4.23 -26.58
CA HIS A 456 7.38 -3.16 -27.43
C HIS A 456 8.42 -2.13 -27.88
N TYR A 457 9.72 -2.43 -27.83
CA TYR A 457 10.74 -1.51 -28.36
C TYR A 457 10.59 -1.28 -29.86
N SER A 458 10.41 -2.33 -30.67
CA SER A 458 10.18 -2.15 -32.11
C SER A 458 8.90 -1.37 -32.38
N PHE A 459 7.83 -1.62 -31.60
CA PHE A 459 6.57 -0.87 -31.70
C PHE A 459 6.75 0.62 -31.40
N LEU A 460 7.47 0.95 -30.32
CA LEU A 460 7.77 2.33 -29.92
C LEU A 460 8.49 3.08 -31.05
N PHE A 461 9.61 2.55 -31.55
CA PHE A 461 10.38 3.23 -32.59
C PHE A 461 9.60 3.33 -33.91
N ASN A 462 8.93 2.25 -34.34
CA ASN A 462 8.16 2.25 -35.58
C ASN A 462 6.99 3.24 -35.52
N ARG A 463 6.34 3.41 -34.36
CA ARG A 463 5.24 4.35 -34.16
C ARG A 463 5.74 5.79 -34.11
N LEU A 464 6.74 6.07 -33.27
CA LEU A 464 7.21 7.44 -33.04
C LEU A 464 7.97 8.01 -34.24
N LEU A 465 8.68 7.17 -34.99
CA LEU A 465 9.49 7.59 -36.13
C LEU A 465 8.81 7.30 -37.48
N TYR A 466 7.51 6.97 -37.47
CA TYR A 466 6.77 6.66 -38.70
C TYR A 466 6.83 7.80 -39.72
N ASN A 467 7.07 7.48 -41.00
CA ASN A 467 7.13 8.45 -42.10
C ASN A 467 8.07 9.64 -41.86
N LEU A 468 9.22 9.41 -41.21
CA LEU A 468 10.36 10.33 -41.18
C LEU A 468 11.39 9.94 -42.27
N PRO A 469 11.16 10.27 -43.56
CA PRO A 469 12.04 9.80 -44.63
C PRO A 469 13.44 10.44 -44.57
N GLY A 470 14.47 9.59 -44.65
CA GLY A 470 15.72 9.89 -45.35
C GLY A 470 16.79 10.73 -44.64
N VAL A 471 16.58 11.17 -43.39
CA VAL A 471 17.60 11.94 -42.64
C VAL A 471 18.14 11.18 -41.42
N LEU A 472 17.51 10.06 -41.04
CA LEU A 472 17.99 9.21 -39.95
C LEU A 472 19.07 8.22 -40.44
N PRO A 473 20.16 8.01 -39.68
CA PRO A 473 21.16 7.00 -40.00
C PRO A 473 20.64 5.58 -39.75
N ASN A 474 21.29 4.60 -40.37
CA ASN A 474 21.12 3.20 -39.95
C ASN A 474 21.90 3.00 -38.65
N VAL A 475 21.27 2.42 -37.63
CA VAL A 475 21.85 2.29 -36.29
C VAL A 475 21.56 0.90 -35.74
N LYS A 476 22.56 0.28 -35.10
CA LYS A 476 22.37 -0.92 -34.27
C LYS A 476 22.20 -0.49 -32.83
N LEU A 477 21.34 -1.17 -32.07
CA LEU A 477 21.05 -0.85 -30.68
C LEU A 477 21.11 -2.13 -29.84
N LEU A 478 21.61 -2.01 -28.61
CA LEU A 478 21.43 -3.03 -27.58
C LEU A 478 20.40 -2.53 -26.58
N MET A 479 19.24 -3.19 -26.50
CA MET A 479 18.16 -2.79 -25.58
C MET A 479 18.17 -3.71 -24.36
N ASN A 480 18.18 -3.12 -23.19
CA ASN A 480 18.00 -3.84 -21.95
C ASN A 480 16.60 -4.49 -21.89
N HIS A 481 16.53 -5.77 -21.54
CA HIS A 481 15.27 -6.47 -21.36
C HIS A 481 14.60 -6.19 -19.99
N PHE A 482 15.37 -5.96 -18.93
CA PHE A 482 14.85 -5.85 -17.56
C PHE A 482 14.30 -4.46 -17.24
N ASP A 483 13.54 -4.37 -16.14
CA ASP A 483 13.04 -3.09 -15.63
C ASP A 483 14.19 -2.28 -15.00
N GLU A 484 15.10 -2.97 -14.31
CA GLU A 484 16.28 -2.37 -13.67
C GLU A 484 17.35 -1.95 -14.71
N PRO A 485 18.03 -0.81 -14.54
CA PRO A 485 19.22 -0.45 -15.33
C PRO A 485 20.38 -1.41 -15.10
N ARG A 486 21.36 -1.48 -16.02
CA ARG A 486 22.36 -2.57 -16.01
C ARG A 486 23.79 -2.19 -16.31
N MET A 487 24.09 -0.98 -16.76
CA MET A 487 25.42 -0.62 -17.21
C MET A 487 26.25 0.08 -16.15
N MET A 488 27.45 -0.44 -15.90
CA MET A 488 28.49 0.25 -15.14
C MET A 488 29.70 0.52 -16.04
N ILE A 489 30.08 1.79 -16.15
CA ILE A 489 31.27 2.20 -16.88
C ILE A 489 32.52 2.01 -15.98
N PRO A 490 33.54 1.25 -16.41
CA PRO A 490 34.77 1.09 -15.64
C PRO A 490 35.53 2.42 -15.46
N SER A 491 36.16 2.62 -14.29
CA SER A 491 37.03 3.79 -14.05
C SER A 491 38.27 3.77 -14.95
N ALA A 492 38.65 4.96 -15.45
CA ALA A 492 39.75 5.18 -16.41
C ALA A 492 41.16 4.81 -15.90
N LYS A 493 41.33 4.49 -14.61
CA LYS A 493 42.64 4.12 -14.01
C LYS A 493 43.06 2.66 -14.25
N GLY A 494 42.33 1.91 -15.08
CA GLY A 494 42.67 0.54 -15.46
C GLY A 494 42.88 0.41 -16.97
N ASP A 495 43.58 -0.64 -17.35
CA ASP A 495 43.88 -1.04 -18.73
C ASP A 495 42.69 -0.83 -19.69
N ARG A 496 42.94 -0.23 -20.88
CA ARG A 496 41.95 -0.02 -21.95
C ARG A 496 41.31 -1.35 -22.41
N GLN A 497 41.91 -2.48 -22.03
CA GLN A 497 41.52 -3.85 -22.31
C GLN A 497 40.71 -4.55 -21.19
N LYS A 498 39.88 -3.82 -20.42
CA LYS A 498 38.96 -4.51 -19.50
C LYS A 498 37.85 -5.24 -20.26
N ARG A 499 37.93 -6.58 -20.24
CA ARG A 499 36.92 -7.53 -20.72
C ARG A 499 35.53 -7.21 -20.15
N LEU A 500 34.49 -7.40 -20.96
CA LEU A 500 33.10 -7.38 -20.52
C LEU A 500 32.91 -8.34 -19.34
N LYS A 501 32.28 -7.85 -18.27
CA LYS A 501 31.98 -8.66 -17.09
C LYS A 501 30.49 -8.61 -16.78
N LEU A 502 29.87 -9.79 -16.75
CA LEU A 502 28.51 -9.97 -16.28
C LEU A 502 28.54 -10.44 -14.83
N THR A 503 27.81 -9.78 -13.96
CA THR A 503 27.68 -10.18 -12.54
C THR A 503 26.21 -10.16 -12.16
N ASP A 504 25.66 -11.32 -11.79
CA ASP A 504 24.29 -11.39 -11.30
C ASP A 504 24.22 -10.94 -9.84
N MET A 505 23.64 -9.77 -9.61
CA MET A 505 23.42 -9.17 -8.30
C MET A 505 21.94 -9.27 -7.89
N SER A 506 21.15 -10.11 -8.55
CA SER A 506 19.74 -10.32 -8.20
C SER A 506 19.63 -10.74 -6.74
N GLN A 507 18.77 -10.05 -6.00
CA GLN A 507 18.51 -10.27 -4.57
C GLN A 507 19.74 -10.07 -3.67
N GLN A 508 20.77 -9.37 -4.15
CA GLN A 508 21.97 -9.03 -3.40
C GLN A 508 22.08 -7.51 -3.21
N PRO A 509 22.73 -7.02 -2.14
CA PRO A 509 22.98 -5.59 -1.98
C PRO A 509 23.81 -5.03 -3.15
N THR A 510 23.34 -3.96 -3.79
CA THR A 510 23.99 -3.37 -4.99
C THR A 510 24.69 -2.05 -4.71
N TRP A 511 24.48 -1.44 -3.54
CA TRP A 511 25.03 -0.11 -3.23
C TRP A 511 26.53 0.00 -3.51
N ASP A 512 27.33 -0.89 -2.94
CA ASP A 512 28.79 -0.78 -2.97
C ASP A 512 29.34 -0.90 -4.40
N ILE A 513 28.70 -1.70 -5.28
CA ILE A 513 29.12 -1.80 -6.68
C ILE A 513 28.65 -0.61 -7.52
N LEU A 514 27.48 -0.04 -7.23
CA LEU A 514 26.94 1.12 -7.93
C LEU A 514 27.68 2.41 -7.56
N THR A 515 28.22 2.51 -6.35
CA THR A 515 28.96 3.69 -5.88
C THR A 515 30.48 3.52 -5.89
N LYS A 516 31.01 2.39 -6.39
CA LYS A 516 32.47 2.10 -6.39
C LYS A 516 33.31 3.18 -7.10
N SER A 517 32.73 3.86 -8.09
CA SER A 517 33.39 4.89 -8.89
C SER A 517 33.18 6.30 -8.34
N CYS A 518 32.39 6.46 -7.28
CA CYS A 518 32.19 7.76 -6.67
C CYS A 518 33.51 8.28 -6.09
N PRO A 519 33.80 9.58 -6.23
CA PRO A 519 34.92 10.19 -5.55
C PRO A 519 34.74 10.06 -4.03
N ALA A 520 35.84 10.08 -3.26
CA ALA A 520 35.75 10.14 -1.81
C ALA A 520 34.97 11.40 -1.41
N THR A 521 33.68 11.23 -1.10
CA THR A 521 32.78 12.35 -0.89
C THR A 521 33.08 13.00 0.45
N LYS A 522 33.11 14.33 0.47
CA LYS A 522 32.81 15.06 1.71
C LYS A 522 31.29 15.06 1.83
N GLU A 523 30.75 14.63 2.97
CA GLU A 523 29.31 14.78 3.25
C GLU A 523 28.91 16.24 3.00
N LYS A 524 28.13 16.47 1.94
CA LYS A 524 27.43 17.74 1.80
C LYS A 524 26.20 17.65 2.68
N THR A 525 26.14 18.50 3.70
CA THR A 525 24.91 18.67 4.47
C THR A 525 23.87 19.25 3.53
N ASN A 526 22.88 18.45 3.13
CA ASN A 526 21.75 18.94 2.36
C ASN A 526 21.08 20.08 3.12
N LYS A 527 20.98 21.25 2.47
CA LYS A 527 20.45 22.46 3.08
C LYS A 527 18.96 22.27 3.35
N ARG A 528 18.62 21.94 4.60
CA ARG A 528 17.23 21.78 5.04
C ARG A 528 16.56 23.14 5.17
N ILE A 529 15.33 23.26 4.67
CA ILE A 529 14.51 24.46 4.80
C ILE A 529 13.59 24.26 5.99
N HIS A 530 13.74 25.08 7.03
CA HIS A 530 13.07 24.90 8.34
C HIS A 530 13.16 23.44 8.83
N GLY A 531 14.36 22.85 8.79
CA GLY A 531 14.62 21.49 9.27
C GLY A 531 14.06 20.34 8.42
N LEU A 532 13.30 20.63 7.35
CA LEU A 532 12.73 19.63 6.44
C LEU A 532 13.56 19.50 5.13
N PRO A 533 13.62 18.29 4.55
CA PRO A 533 14.41 18.01 3.34
C PRO A 533 13.59 18.21 2.06
N PHE A 534 13.08 19.42 1.81
CA PHE A 534 12.46 19.73 0.51
C PHE A 534 13.49 19.64 -0.63
N VAL A 535 13.15 18.93 -1.69
CA VAL A 535 13.99 18.77 -2.89
C VAL A 535 14.16 20.12 -3.58
N GLN A 536 15.40 20.56 -3.76
CA GLN A 536 15.70 21.87 -4.37
C GLN A 536 16.29 21.73 -5.78
N ASP A 537 16.98 20.62 -6.02
CA ASP A 537 17.55 20.27 -7.32
C ASP A 537 17.44 18.75 -7.48
N HIS A 538 16.52 18.31 -8.33
CA HIS A 538 16.22 16.90 -8.49
C HIS A 538 17.42 16.08 -8.98
N LEU A 539 18.27 16.64 -9.85
CA LEU A 539 19.45 15.93 -10.38
C LEU A 539 20.52 15.79 -9.31
N ALA A 540 20.72 16.82 -8.48
CA ALA A 540 21.63 16.73 -7.33
C ALA A 540 21.10 15.79 -6.24
N ASP A 541 19.82 15.92 -5.88
CA ASP A 541 19.17 15.14 -4.82
C ASP A 541 18.98 13.65 -5.20
N SER A 542 19.09 13.29 -6.48
CA SER A 542 19.09 11.90 -6.98
C SER A 542 20.49 11.33 -7.21
N ASP A 543 21.55 12.13 -7.01
CA ASP A 543 22.92 11.68 -7.22
C ASP A 543 23.42 10.77 -6.09
N LEU A 544 23.57 9.48 -6.39
CA LEU A 544 24.03 8.47 -5.43
C LEU A 544 25.42 8.76 -4.85
N CYS A 545 26.28 9.47 -5.59
CA CYS A 545 27.61 9.84 -5.07
C CYS A 545 27.54 10.94 -4.00
N GLN A 546 26.49 11.75 -4.00
CA GLN A 546 26.28 12.83 -3.02
C GLN A 546 25.46 12.38 -1.81
N HIS A 547 24.75 11.25 -1.91
CA HIS A 547 23.78 10.78 -0.91
C HIS A 547 24.03 9.35 -0.40
N PRO A 548 25.11 9.09 0.36
CA PRO A 548 25.42 7.78 0.93
C PRO A 548 24.31 7.22 1.84
N GLU A 549 23.49 8.09 2.43
CA GLU A 549 22.35 7.72 3.26
C GLU A 549 21.28 6.93 2.50
N TYR A 550 21.24 6.96 1.16
CA TYR A 550 20.26 6.22 0.36
C TYR A 550 20.51 4.70 0.34
N LYS A 551 21.69 4.23 0.78
CA LYS A 551 22.08 2.80 0.84
C LYS A 551 21.00 1.88 1.37
N ASN A 552 20.27 2.34 2.39
CA ASN A 552 19.25 1.55 3.08
C ASN A 552 17.84 2.13 2.92
N LEU A 553 17.57 2.95 1.90
CA LEU A 553 16.26 3.59 1.72
C LEU A 553 15.47 3.05 0.53
N GLN A 554 16.06 2.15 -0.25
CA GLN A 554 15.58 1.69 -1.55
C GLN A 554 15.82 0.18 -1.72
N GLY A 555 14.77 -0.54 -2.14
CA GLY A 555 14.85 -1.98 -2.36
C GLY A 555 15.85 -2.35 -3.46
N ALA A 556 16.05 -1.47 -4.45
CA ALA A 556 17.03 -1.67 -5.52
C ALA A 556 18.48 -1.77 -5.01
N PHE A 557 18.79 -1.15 -3.87
CA PHE A 557 20.12 -1.17 -3.25
C PHE A 557 20.27 -2.22 -2.17
N VAL A 558 19.15 -2.60 -1.55
CA VAL A 558 19.09 -3.61 -0.51
C VAL A 558 19.08 -5.02 -1.09
N SER A 559 18.14 -5.29 -1.99
CA SER A 559 17.90 -6.61 -2.58
C SER A 559 16.97 -6.43 -3.78
N PRO A 560 17.46 -6.06 -4.98
CA PRO A 560 16.64 -5.92 -6.18
C PRO A 560 16.04 -7.26 -6.62
N GLN A 561 14.90 -7.25 -7.32
CA GLN A 561 14.29 -8.49 -7.81
C GLN A 561 15.16 -9.16 -8.88
N THR A 562 15.64 -8.37 -9.85
CA THR A 562 16.55 -8.80 -10.91
C THR A 562 17.65 -7.77 -11.07
N PHE A 563 18.92 -8.19 -11.10
CA PHE A 563 20.02 -7.24 -11.31
C PHE A 563 21.28 -7.86 -11.97
N PRO A 564 21.16 -8.46 -13.16
CA PRO A 564 22.33 -8.92 -13.92
C PRO A 564 23.11 -7.72 -14.48
N LEU A 565 24.11 -7.27 -13.73
CA LEU A 565 24.95 -6.11 -14.02
C LEU A 565 25.93 -6.39 -15.17
N ILE A 566 26.13 -5.39 -16.01
CA ILE A 566 27.08 -5.38 -17.12
C ILE A 566 28.14 -4.31 -16.83
N GLU A 567 29.39 -4.73 -16.64
CA GLU A 567 30.53 -3.83 -16.52
C GLU A 567 31.31 -3.81 -17.85
N GLY A 568 31.38 -2.65 -18.50
CA GLY A 568 32.11 -2.48 -19.76
C GLY A 568 31.79 -1.19 -20.51
N LEU A 569 32.60 -0.87 -21.53
CA LEU A 569 32.38 0.26 -22.43
C LEU A 569 31.54 -0.17 -23.64
N VAL A 570 30.26 -0.49 -23.40
CA VAL A 570 29.30 -0.84 -24.46
C VAL A 570 28.03 0.01 -24.31
N PRO A 571 27.52 0.65 -25.38
CA PRO A 571 26.27 1.39 -25.30
C PRO A 571 25.09 0.40 -25.20
N VAL A 572 24.36 0.47 -24.08
CA VAL A 572 23.11 -0.27 -23.86
C VAL A 572 22.02 0.72 -23.44
N LEU A 573 20.85 0.57 -24.03
CA LEU A 573 19.71 1.46 -23.85
C LEU A 573 18.75 0.90 -22.79
N SER A 574 18.31 1.75 -21.87
CA SER A 574 17.36 1.43 -20.79
C SER A 574 16.31 2.53 -20.65
N THR A 575 15.18 2.22 -20.02
CA THR A 575 14.07 3.19 -19.85
C THR A 575 14.29 4.17 -18.70
N GLY A 576 15.22 3.87 -17.80
CA GLY A 576 15.72 4.79 -16.78
C GLY A 576 17.04 4.30 -16.21
N ALA A 577 17.78 5.18 -15.51
CA ALA A 577 19.10 4.87 -14.97
C ALA A 577 19.45 5.69 -13.72
N TYR A 578 20.19 5.11 -12.78
CA TYR A 578 20.75 5.87 -11.64
C TYR A 578 21.89 6.81 -12.09
N SER A 579 22.23 7.81 -11.27
CA SER A 579 23.26 8.81 -11.62
C SER A 579 24.64 8.20 -11.93
N THR A 580 24.97 7.08 -11.29
CA THR A 580 26.28 6.40 -11.43
C THR A 580 26.33 5.37 -12.55
N MET A 581 25.19 5.10 -13.20
CA MET A 581 25.08 4.07 -14.24
C MET A 581 25.25 4.68 -15.64
N GLY A 582 25.77 3.86 -16.55
CA GLY A 582 26.13 4.24 -17.92
C GLY A 582 25.08 3.89 -18.98
N ASP A 583 23.87 3.53 -18.58
CA ASP A 583 22.79 3.22 -19.50
C ASP A 583 22.41 4.48 -20.30
N ILE A 584 22.13 4.31 -21.60
CA ILE A 584 21.62 5.37 -22.45
C ILE A 584 20.09 5.39 -22.30
N VAL A 585 19.55 6.48 -21.75
CA VAL A 585 18.12 6.56 -21.41
C VAL A 585 17.26 6.85 -22.66
N ILE A 586 16.18 6.10 -22.80
CA ILE A 586 15.15 6.29 -23.83
C ILE A 586 13.74 6.42 -23.23
N PRO A 587 12.77 6.97 -23.98
CA PRO A 587 11.37 6.89 -23.62
C PRO A 587 10.92 5.45 -23.38
N SER A 588 10.21 5.23 -22.27
CA SER A 588 9.64 3.91 -21.97
C SER A 588 8.47 3.60 -22.92
N PRO A 589 8.39 2.39 -23.51
CA PRO A 589 7.21 1.94 -24.24
C PRO A 589 5.92 2.03 -23.42
N ALA A 590 6.02 1.92 -22.08
CA ALA A 590 4.88 2.06 -21.18
C ALA A 590 4.10 3.37 -21.41
N TYR A 591 4.75 4.48 -21.78
CA TYR A 591 4.08 5.77 -21.96
C TYR A 591 3.15 5.85 -23.18
N ILE A 592 3.24 4.90 -24.12
CA ILE A 592 2.35 4.81 -25.30
C ILE A 592 1.45 3.57 -25.29
N GLU A 593 1.54 2.77 -24.23
CA GLU A 593 0.70 1.58 -24.03
C GLU A 593 -0.68 1.96 -23.48
N LYS A 594 -1.73 1.32 -23.99
CA LYS A 594 -3.13 1.60 -23.64
C LYS A 594 -3.43 1.55 -22.14
N GLU A 595 -2.72 0.69 -21.40
CA GLU A 595 -2.89 0.57 -19.93
C GLU A 595 -2.51 1.87 -19.20
N PHE A 596 -1.53 2.61 -19.71
CA PHE A 596 -0.98 3.80 -19.05
C PHE A 596 -1.42 5.12 -19.68
N GLN A 597 -2.15 5.08 -20.79
CA GLN A 597 -2.70 6.29 -21.40
C GLN A 597 -3.79 6.94 -20.54
N TYR A 598 -3.78 8.27 -20.55
CA TYR A 598 -4.80 9.10 -19.91
C TYR A 598 -6.14 9.00 -20.65
N ASP A 599 -7.22 8.90 -19.87
CA ASP A 599 -8.60 8.92 -20.36
C ASP A 599 -9.37 10.03 -19.64
N GLY A 600 -9.59 11.15 -20.34
CA GLY A 600 -10.28 12.31 -19.79
C GLY A 600 -11.74 12.05 -19.42
N SER A 601 -12.37 10.99 -19.92
CA SER A 601 -13.73 10.61 -19.52
C SER A 601 -13.82 10.06 -18.09
N ARG A 602 -12.66 9.69 -17.51
CA ARG A 602 -12.52 9.15 -16.16
C ARG A 602 -12.08 10.19 -15.14
N ASP A 603 -11.70 11.38 -15.60
CA ASP A 603 -11.26 12.48 -14.76
C ASP A 603 -12.44 13.41 -14.39
N MET A 604 -12.21 14.29 -13.43
CA MET A 604 -13.18 15.25 -12.91
C MET A 604 -12.55 16.62 -12.66
N PRO A 605 -13.33 17.70 -12.62
CA PRO A 605 -12.84 19.03 -12.26
C PRO A 605 -12.15 19.04 -10.89
N TRP A 606 -11.18 19.94 -10.70
CA TRP A 606 -10.42 20.07 -9.45
C TRP A 606 -11.32 20.23 -8.22
N SER A 607 -12.40 21.01 -8.35
CA SER A 607 -13.37 21.28 -7.28
C SER A 607 -14.13 20.05 -6.79
N GLU A 608 -14.21 18.98 -7.59
CA GLU A 608 -14.92 17.74 -7.23
C GLU A 608 -13.97 16.68 -6.63
N LYS A 609 -12.65 16.89 -6.71
CA LYS A 609 -11.65 15.97 -6.20
C LYS A 609 -11.55 16.04 -4.68
N LYS A 610 -11.19 14.91 -4.06
CA LYS A 610 -10.95 14.83 -2.62
C LYS A 610 -9.65 15.53 -2.22
N ASP A 611 -9.67 16.19 -1.06
CA ASP A 611 -8.52 16.84 -0.41
C ASP A 611 -7.56 15.83 0.22
N ASN A 612 -7.03 14.91 -0.58
CA ASN A 612 -6.13 13.85 -0.12
C ASN A 612 -5.05 13.49 -1.15
N LEU A 613 -4.08 12.73 -0.68
CA LEU A 613 -3.08 12.02 -1.46
C LEU A 613 -3.53 10.59 -1.72
N TYR A 614 -3.48 10.19 -2.99
CA TYR A 614 -3.81 8.83 -3.40
C TYR A 614 -2.61 8.05 -3.90
N TRP A 615 -2.54 6.77 -3.49
CA TRP A 615 -1.69 5.77 -4.13
C TRP A 615 -2.20 4.34 -3.94
N ARG A 616 -2.10 3.55 -5.01
CA ARG A 616 -2.22 2.08 -4.98
C ARG A 616 -1.12 1.46 -5.81
N GLY A 617 -0.60 0.34 -5.35
CA GLY A 617 0.41 -0.41 -6.09
C GLY A 617 0.77 -1.71 -5.38
N SER A 618 1.79 -2.37 -5.91
CA SER A 618 2.34 -3.59 -5.34
C SER A 618 3.69 -3.36 -4.67
N THR A 619 4.16 -4.35 -3.93
CA THR A 619 5.45 -4.40 -3.23
C THR A 619 6.67 -4.55 -4.16
N THR A 620 6.56 -4.11 -5.42
CA THR A 620 7.70 -4.13 -6.36
C THR A 620 8.79 -3.15 -5.94
N GLY A 621 10.00 -3.33 -6.46
CA GLY A 621 11.16 -2.48 -6.18
C GLY A 621 12.20 -3.13 -5.28
N GLY A 622 12.00 -4.39 -4.90
CA GLY A 622 12.95 -5.22 -4.19
C GLY A 622 12.37 -6.60 -3.88
N HIS A 623 13.25 -7.57 -3.61
CA HIS A 623 12.90 -8.92 -3.18
C HIS A 623 13.07 -9.07 -1.66
N ALA A 624 11.99 -9.35 -0.93
CA ALA A 624 12.07 -9.53 0.51
C ALA A 624 12.45 -10.97 0.91
N HIS A 625 13.71 -11.17 1.30
CA HIS A 625 14.18 -12.42 1.91
C HIS A 625 14.54 -12.28 3.41
N ASP A 626 14.41 -11.09 3.99
CA ASP A 626 14.62 -10.82 5.42
C ASP A 626 13.73 -9.65 5.92
N GLY A 627 13.90 -9.24 7.17
CA GLY A 627 13.10 -8.17 7.79
C GLY A 627 13.34 -6.74 7.26
N ARG A 628 14.37 -6.53 6.42
CA ARG A 628 14.72 -5.24 5.82
C ARG A 628 13.78 -4.82 4.70
N TRP A 629 12.78 -5.63 4.35
CA TRP A 629 11.70 -5.17 3.47
C TRP A 629 11.03 -3.89 3.97
N ARG A 630 11.11 -3.60 5.28
CA ARG A 630 10.64 -2.34 5.90
C ARG A 630 11.38 -1.11 5.41
N ASP A 631 12.60 -1.30 4.91
CA ASP A 631 13.49 -0.25 4.42
C ASP A 631 13.28 0.04 2.93
N PHE A 632 12.48 -0.78 2.24
CA PHE A 632 12.17 -0.57 0.83
C PHE A 632 11.28 0.67 0.68
N GLN A 633 11.50 1.43 -0.38
CA GLN A 633 10.89 2.73 -0.62
C GLN A 633 9.35 2.70 -0.56
N ARG A 634 8.72 1.69 -1.19
CA ARG A 634 7.25 1.59 -1.19
C ARG A 634 6.71 1.20 0.18
N GLN A 635 7.42 0.32 0.90
CA GLN A 635 7.05 -0.16 2.22
C GLN A 635 7.18 0.96 3.25
N ARG A 636 8.23 1.78 3.17
CA ARG A 636 8.38 2.99 3.97
C ARG A 636 7.27 4.00 3.70
N PHE A 637 6.98 4.26 2.43
CA PHE A 637 5.91 5.18 2.03
C PHE A 637 4.54 4.74 2.54
N VAL A 638 4.15 3.48 2.27
CA VAL A 638 2.86 2.95 2.74
C VAL A 638 2.83 2.86 4.26
N GLY A 639 3.95 2.49 4.91
CA GLY A 639 4.05 2.43 6.35
C GLY A 639 3.84 3.78 7.02
N MET A 640 4.46 4.83 6.49
CA MET A 640 4.25 6.21 6.96
C MET A 640 2.81 6.64 6.73
N ALA A 641 2.28 6.47 5.51
CA ALA A 641 0.93 6.93 5.15
C ALA A 641 -0.19 6.20 5.92
N GLN A 642 0.05 4.96 6.35
CA GLN A 642 -0.85 4.19 7.23
C GLN A 642 -0.56 4.41 8.73
N ASN A 643 0.34 5.34 9.07
CA ASN A 643 0.80 5.64 10.43
C ASN A 643 1.26 4.42 11.24
N LEU A 644 1.93 3.46 10.59
CA LEU A 644 2.37 2.21 11.20
C LEU A 644 3.63 2.43 12.04
N GLY A 645 3.70 1.75 13.19
CA GLY A 645 4.86 1.80 14.09
C GLY A 645 4.97 3.06 14.96
N HIS A 646 3.92 3.89 15.01
CA HIS A 646 3.84 5.11 15.85
C HIS A 646 5.02 6.07 15.65
N GLN A 647 5.41 6.26 14.39
CA GLN A 647 6.49 7.18 14.04
C GLN A 647 6.08 8.64 14.32
N LYS A 648 7.07 9.48 14.62
CA LYS A 648 6.88 10.92 14.69
C LYS A 648 6.97 11.52 13.29
N HIS A 649 6.07 12.44 13.00
CA HIS A 649 5.96 13.19 11.75
C HIS A 649 6.39 14.63 11.98
N SER A 650 7.11 15.19 11.01
CA SER A 650 7.63 16.55 11.10
C SER A 650 6.71 17.53 10.38
N TYR A 651 6.38 18.62 11.07
CA TYR A 651 5.56 19.71 10.56
C TYR A 651 6.26 21.05 10.77
N ILE A 652 5.91 22.05 9.97
CA ILE A 652 6.38 23.42 10.19
C ILE A 652 5.35 24.15 11.05
N ARG A 653 5.83 24.81 12.10
CA ARG A 653 4.97 25.52 13.06
C ARG A 653 5.57 26.87 13.42
N LYS A 654 4.67 27.81 13.74
CA LYS A 654 5.04 29.08 14.34
C LYS A 654 5.17 28.92 15.86
N GLU A 655 6.37 29.13 16.38
CA GLU A 655 6.68 29.19 17.81
C GLU A 655 7.08 30.62 18.16
N ALA A 656 6.19 31.31 18.88
CA ALA A 656 6.29 32.75 19.16
C ALA A 656 6.49 33.58 17.87
N ASP A 657 7.68 34.15 17.67
CA ASP A 657 8.04 34.97 16.51
C ASP A 657 8.87 34.22 15.44
N SER A 658 9.11 32.92 15.64
CA SER A 658 9.96 32.12 14.75
C SER A 658 9.20 30.92 14.14
N ILE A 659 9.61 30.49 12.95
CA ILE A 659 9.10 29.28 12.30
C ILE A 659 10.14 28.17 12.42
N SER A 660 9.75 27.08 13.09
CA SER A 660 10.58 25.92 13.39
C SER A 660 9.88 24.62 12.99
N THR A 661 10.64 23.52 13.00
CA THR A 661 10.08 22.18 12.84
C THR A 661 9.55 21.68 14.17
N ALA A 662 8.31 21.17 14.19
CA ALA A 662 7.74 20.45 15.31
C ALA A 662 7.52 18.97 14.94
N GLU A 663 7.81 18.07 15.88
CA GLU A 663 7.50 16.64 15.72
C GLU A 663 6.19 16.29 16.42
N SER A 664 5.35 15.48 15.76
CA SER A 664 4.10 14.97 16.34
C SER A 664 3.87 13.50 15.97
N GLY A 665 3.38 12.69 16.90
CA GLY A 665 2.91 11.32 16.60
C GLY A 665 1.58 11.30 15.85
N PHE A 666 0.93 12.45 15.69
CA PHE A 666 -0.32 12.57 14.97
C PHE A 666 -0.09 12.70 13.46
N LEU A 667 -0.83 11.89 12.70
CA LEU A 667 -0.97 11.97 11.26
C LEU A 667 -2.45 11.97 10.93
N ASN A 668 -2.92 12.96 10.18
CA ASN A 668 -4.30 12.94 9.70
C ASN A 668 -4.44 11.92 8.57
N GLY A 669 -4.79 10.67 8.91
CA GLY A 669 -4.96 9.58 7.94
C GLY A 669 -6.01 9.85 6.86
N ARG A 670 -6.92 10.83 7.06
CA ARG A 670 -7.90 11.25 6.04
C ARG A 670 -7.26 11.87 4.81
N PHE A 671 -6.05 12.42 4.94
CA PHE A 671 -5.28 12.94 3.82
C PHE A 671 -4.52 11.85 3.05
N PHE A 672 -4.54 10.59 3.50
CA PHE A 672 -3.76 9.52 2.90
C PHE A 672 -4.65 8.33 2.51
N ASP A 673 -5.08 8.32 1.25
CA ASP A 673 -5.67 7.12 0.66
C ASP A 673 -4.57 6.28 -0.01
N VAL A 674 -3.79 5.59 0.82
CA VAL A 674 -2.58 4.86 0.40
C VAL A 674 -2.60 3.40 0.87
N GLY A 675 -2.22 2.48 -0.01
CA GLY A 675 -2.04 1.08 0.39
C GLY A 675 -1.59 0.14 -0.73
N PHE A 676 -1.05 -1.01 -0.34
CA PHE A 676 -0.73 -2.08 -1.27
C PHE A 676 -2.00 -2.80 -1.74
N THR A 677 -2.07 -3.16 -3.02
CA THR A 677 -3.14 -4.02 -3.56
C THR A 677 -2.67 -5.46 -3.78
N ARG A 678 -1.36 -5.66 -3.89
CA ARG A 678 -0.75 -6.98 -4.11
C ARG A 678 0.62 -7.04 -3.43
N ILE A 679 0.86 -8.12 -2.69
CA ILE A 679 2.15 -8.41 -2.05
C ILE A 679 2.80 -9.58 -2.81
N PHE A 680 3.98 -9.34 -3.39
CA PHE A 680 4.82 -10.32 -4.08
C PHE A 680 6.29 -9.85 -4.12
N GLN A 681 7.18 -10.57 -4.82
CA GLN A 681 8.65 -10.39 -4.74
C GLN A 681 9.16 -10.55 -3.30
N CYS A 682 8.84 -11.69 -2.71
CA CYS A 682 9.21 -12.02 -1.34
C CYS A 682 9.21 -13.54 -1.16
N ASN A 683 10.04 -14.02 -0.24
CA ASN A 683 9.87 -15.38 0.26
C ASN A 683 8.55 -15.47 1.04
N ILE A 684 7.92 -16.65 1.03
CA ILE A 684 6.56 -16.90 1.59
C ILE A 684 6.40 -16.28 3.00
N LYS A 685 7.39 -16.50 3.87
CA LYS A 685 7.43 -15.92 5.22
C LYS A 685 7.28 -14.40 5.20
N PHE A 686 8.08 -13.68 4.40
CA PHE A 686 8.06 -12.22 4.36
C PHE A 686 6.88 -11.65 3.58
N CYS A 687 6.30 -12.39 2.64
CA CYS A 687 5.01 -12.02 2.06
C CYS A 687 3.91 -12.04 3.12
N ARG A 688 3.89 -13.07 3.97
CA ARG A 688 2.95 -13.19 5.10
C ARG A 688 3.21 -12.11 6.16
N ASP A 689 4.49 -11.80 6.41
CA ASP A 689 4.87 -10.71 7.30
C ASP A 689 4.31 -9.36 6.83
N GLN A 690 4.54 -9.02 5.57
CA GLN A 690 4.03 -7.78 4.97
C GLN A 690 2.49 -7.75 4.95
N SER A 691 1.83 -8.87 4.64
CA SER A 691 0.35 -8.96 4.62
C SER A 691 -0.29 -8.82 5.99
N THR A 692 0.48 -9.08 7.05
CA THR A 692 0.06 -8.87 8.44
C THR A 692 0.34 -7.45 8.90
N TYR A 693 1.45 -6.86 8.44
CA TYR A 693 1.90 -5.54 8.85
C TYR A 693 1.09 -4.42 8.19
N PHE A 694 0.83 -4.51 6.88
CA PHE A 694 0.12 -3.48 6.13
C PHE A 694 -1.40 -3.71 6.10
N ASP A 695 -2.17 -2.62 6.11
CA ASP A 695 -3.57 -2.67 5.70
C ASP A 695 -3.63 -2.72 4.16
N VAL A 696 -3.49 -3.93 3.63
CA VAL A 696 -3.62 -4.21 2.19
C VAL A 696 -5.03 -3.80 1.75
N LYS A 697 -5.17 -3.20 0.57
CA LYS A 697 -6.42 -2.73 -0.02
C LYS A 697 -6.82 -3.63 -1.20
N SER A 698 -8.08 -3.58 -1.62
CA SER A 698 -8.50 -4.27 -2.85
C SER A 698 -7.87 -3.68 -4.09
N TRP A 699 -7.90 -4.46 -5.18
CA TRP A 699 -7.56 -3.98 -6.50
C TRP A 699 -8.34 -2.70 -6.81
N ALA A 700 -7.64 -1.71 -7.37
CA ALA A 700 -8.20 -0.43 -7.72
C ALA A 700 -8.07 -0.22 -9.22
N ASP A 701 -9.11 0.36 -9.80
CA ASP A 701 -9.11 0.80 -11.19
C ASP A 701 -7.90 1.68 -11.47
N LYS A 702 -7.28 1.50 -12.63
CA LYS A 702 -6.04 2.19 -12.98
C LYS A 702 -6.15 3.71 -12.88
N ASP A 703 -7.35 4.27 -13.07
CA ASP A 703 -7.62 5.71 -13.14
C ASP A 703 -8.25 6.26 -11.84
N LYS A 704 -8.36 5.43 -10.79
CA LYS A 704 -8.92 5.84 -9.49
C LYS A 704 -8.19 7.02 -8.84
N ALA A 705 -6.91 7.23 -9.18
CA ALA A 705 -6.12 8.37 -8.71
C ALA A 705 -6.72 9.72 -9.10
N PHE A 706 -7.48 9.80 -10.20
CA PHE A 706 -8.09 11.05 -10.66
C PHE A 706 -9.17 11.58 -9.71
N GLY A 707 -9.66 10.78 -8.75
CA GLY A 707 -10.60 11.25 -7.73
C GLY A 707 -9.97 12.06 -6.59
N SER A 708 -8.64 12.22 -6.58
CA SER A 708 -7.88 12.85 -5.48
C SER A 708 -7.10 14.06 -6.00
N LYS A 709 -7.00 15.14 -5.23
CA LYS A 709 -6.26 16.34 -5.62
C LYS A 709 -4.78 16.06 -5.78
N LEU A 710 -4.20 15.22 -4.91
CA LEU A 710 -2.80 14.82 -4.98
C LEU A 710 -2.69 13.34 -5.39
N ALA A 711 -1.76 13.02 -6.29
CA ALA A 711 -1.47 11.64 -6.72
C ALA A 711 0.02 11.34 -6.58
N PHE A 712 0.37 10.29 -5.84
CA PHE A 712 1.78 9.94 -5.62
C PHE A 712 2.32 9.04 -6.75
N ASP A 713 3.57 9.27 -7.16
CA ASP A 713 4.33 8.42 -8.07
C ASP A 713 5.69 8.08 -7.45
N LEU A 714 6.08 6.81 -7.54
CA LEU A 714 7.36 6.35 -7.04
C LEU A 714 7.85 5.09 -7.74
N ASP A 715 9.18 4.92 -7.73
CA ASP A 715 9.89 3.85 -8.41
C ASP A 715 9.41 2.45 -7.99
N GLY A 716 9.40 1.54 -8.95
CA GLY A 716 9.22 0.11 -8.74
C GLY A 716 10.56 -0.61 -8.88
N ASN A 717 10.57 -1.71 -9.66
CA ASN A 717 11.83 -2.30 -10.13
C ASN A 717 12.57 -1.31 -11.05
N GLY A 718 11.82 -0.61 -11.90
CA GLY A 718 12.30 0.51 -12.70
C GLY A 718 11.33 1.69 -12.59
N ILE A 719 11.18 2.42 -13.69
CA ILE A 719 10.32 3.59 -13.81
C ILE A 719 8.83 3.25 -13.61
N SER A 720 8.01 4.27 -13.33
CA SER A 720 6.56 4.13 -13.21
C SER A 720 5.86 4.59 -14.48
N GLY A 721 5.34 3.65 -15.28
CA GLY A 721 4.57 3.96 -16.50
C GLY A 721 3.31 4.80 -16.24
N ARG A 722 2.83 4.88 -14.99
CA ARG A 722 1.64 5.67 -14.62
C ARG A 722 1.88 7.17 -14.63
N TYR A 723 3.14 7.61 -14.58
CA TYR A 723 3.46 9.02 -14.33
C TYR A 723 2.79 9.98 -15.33
N TYR A 724 2.74 9.61 -16.62
CA TYR A 724 2.23 10.50 -17.68
C TYR A 724 0.75 10.76 -17.60
N LYS A 725 -0.05 9.75 -17.26
CA LYS A 725 -1.48 9.98 -17.06
C LYS A 725 -1.79 10.75 -15.78
N LEU A 726 -0.93 10.67 -14.77
CA LEU A 726 -1.06 11.53 -13.58
C LEU A 726 -0.79 12.99 -13.96
N LEU A 727 0.31 13.27 -14.67
CA LEU A 727 0.62 14.62 -15.19
C LEU A 727 -0.45 15.16 -16.14
N SER A 728 -1.08 14.29 -16.94
CA SER A 728 -2.13 14.70 -17.88
C SER A 728 -3.50 14.92 -17.22
N SER A 729 -3.67 14.46 -15.97
CA SER A 729 -4.92 14.59 -15.24
C SER A 729 -5.09 15.98 -14.61
N ASN A 730 -6.27 16.23 -14.06
CA ASN A 730 -6.53 17.38 -13.21
C ASN A 730 -5.96 17.21 -11.78
N SER A 731 -5.25 16.12 -11.47
CA SER A 731 -4.61 15.92 -10.16
C SER A 731 -3.15 16.38 -10.17
N LEU A 732 -2.62 16.85 -9.03
CA LEU A 732 -1.22 17.22 -8.88
C LEU A 732 -0.35 15.99 -8.58
N PRO A 733 0.63 15.65 -9.44
CA PRO A 733 1.56 14.57 -9.15
C PRO A 733 2.61 14.97 -8.11
N LEU A 734 2.83 14.10 -7.14
CA LEU A 734 3.97 14.12 -6.22
C LEU A 734 4.90 12.97 -6.60
N LYS A 735 6.15 13.23 -7.00
CA LYS A 735 7.07 12.21 -7.51
C LYS A 735 8.28 12.01 -6.58
N GLN A 736 8.52 10.77 -6.20
CA GLN A 736 9.75 10.33 -5.53
C GLN A 736 10.49 9.34 -6.44
N THR A 737 11.65 9.73 -6.98
CA THR A 737 12.45 8.87 -7.86
C THR A 737 13.95 9.07 -7.66
N LEU A 738 14.74 8.04 -7.96
CA LEU A 738 16.20 8.10 -8.15
C LEU A 738 16.61 7.76 -9.59
N LEU A 739 15.66 7.35 -10.43
CA LEU A 739 15.91 7.01 -11.82
C LEU A 739 15.81 8.28 -12.66
N ARG A 740 16.84 8.54 -13.45
CA ARG A 740 16.77 9.50 -14.55
C ARG A 740 15.94 8.91 -15.68
N GLU A 741 15.02 9.69 -16.20
CA GLU A 741 14.17 9.36 -17.34
C GLU A 741 14.38 10.40 -18.46
N TRP A 742 14.04 10.06 -19.71
CA TRP A 742 14.27 10.92 -20.88
C TRP A 742 13.63 12.33 -20.78
N HIS A 743 12.63 12.49 -19.91
CA HIS A 743 11.84 13.70 -19.75
C HIS A 743 12.34 14.65 -18.66
N ASP A 744 13.39 14.30 -17.91
CA ASP A 744 13.84 15.11 -16.76
C ASP A 744 14.45 16.46 -17.17
N GLU A 745 14.88 16.60 -18.42
CA GLU A 745 15.30 17.88 -19.02
C GLU A 745 14.13 18.73 -19.54
N ARG A 746 12.91 18.21 -19.43
CA ARG A 746 11.68 18.81 -19.98
C ARG A 746 10.69 19.11 -18.87
N LEU A 747 10.60 18.26 -17.86
CA LEU A 747 9.70 18.40 -16.73
C LEU A 747 10.43 19.01 -15.53
N MET A 748 10.18 20.29 -15.29
CA MET A 748 10.70 20.96 -14.09
C MET A 748 9.93 20.67 -12.80
N PRO A 749 10.63 20.21 -11.74
CA PRO A 749 10.08 20.12 -10.40
C PRO A 749 9.59 21.49 -9.90
N TRP A 750 8.52 21.50 -9.09
CA TRP A 750 7.81 22.67 -8.57
C TRP A 750 7.07 23.52 -9.61
N VAL A 751 7.24 23.27 -10.91
CA VAL A 751 6.47 23.91 -12.00
C VAL A 751 5.40 22.98 -12.55
N HIS A 752 5.75 21.73 -12.83
CA HIS A 752 4.85 20.75 -13.44
C HIS A 752 4.39 19.64 -12.48
N TYR A 753 5.14 19.43 -11.39
CA TYR A 753 4.88 18.42 -10.38
C TYR A 753 5.62 18.78 -9.09
N ILE A 754 5.31 18.11 -7.98
CA ILE A 754 6.03 18.30 -6.71
C ILE A 754 7.04 17.16 -6.49
N PRO A 755 8.35 17.44 -6.40
CA PRO A 755 9.33 16.42 -6.04
C PRO A 755 9.28 16.10 -4.55
N VAL A 756 9.50 14.83 -4.19
CA VAL A 756 9.52 14.33 -2.82
C VAL A 756 10.82 13.60 -2.54
N SER A 757 11.45 13.93 -1.41
CA SER A 757 12.73 13.40 -0.97
C SER A 757 12.64 11.92 -0.66
N GLN A 758 13.78 11.22 -0.73
CA GLN A 758 13.87 9.80 -0.37
C GLN A 758 13.55 9.54 1.11
N SER A 759 13.62 10.57 1.96
CA SER A 759 13.37 10.46 3.40
C SER A 759 11.88 10.44 3.76
N LEU A 760 11.01 11.02 2.91
CA LEU A 760 9.58 11.26 3.15
C LEU A 760 9.26 12.17 4.34
N LYS A 761 10.26 12.78 5.00
CA LYS A 761 10.04 13.54 6.25
C LYS A 761 9.20 14.79 6.06
N GLU A 762 9.28 15.41 4.90
CA GLU A 762 8.51 16.59 4.53
C GLU A 762 7.10 16.26 4.02
N LEU A 763 6.80 14.99 3.72
CA LEU A 763 5.55 14.61 3.08
C LEU A 763 4.31 14.88 3.95
N PRO A 764 4.30 14.63 5.28
CA PRO A 764 3.17 15.01 6.13
C PRO A 764 2.86 16.51 6.11
N GLU A 765 3.89 17.36 6.20
CA GLU A 765 3.77 18.83 6.10
C GLU A 765 3.24 19.23 4.72
N LEU A 766 3.86 18.70 3.66
CA LEU A 766 3.53 19.01 2.27
C LEU A 766 2.05 18.68 1.97
N VAL A 767 1.61 17.48 2.32
CA VAL A 767 0.22 17.06 2.11
C VAL A 767 -0.72 17.94 2.93
N THR A 768 -0.42 18.17 4.21
CA THR A 768 -1.25 19.02 5.08
C THR A 768 -1.39 20.42 4.49
N TYR A 769 -0.29 21.06 4.08
CA TYR A 769 -0.32 22.40 3.51
C TYR A 769 -1.15 22.45 2.22
N LEU A 770 -0.89 21.54 1.27
CA LEU A 770 -1.53 21.52 -0.05
C LEU A 770 -3.00 21.13 -0.02
N THR A 771 -3.48 20.40 1.01
CA THR A 771 -4.87 19.95 1.10
C THR A 771 -5.71 20.72 2.11
N SER A 772 -5.12 21.38 3.12
CA SER A 772 -5.87 22.02 4.20
C SER A 772 -5.85 23.55 4.21
N THR A 773 -4.94 24.18 3.47
CA THR A 773 -4.85 25.65 3.39
C THR A 773 -5.33 26.15 2.04
N GLU A 774 -5.99 27.32 2.01
CA GLU A 774 -6.48 27.90 0.76
C GLU A 774 -5.34 28.23 -0.21
N ARG A 775 -4.23 28.79 0.30
CA ARG A 775 -3.03 29.08 -0.51
C ARG A 775 -2.39 27.82 -1.05
N GLY A 776 -2.25 26.79 -0.23
CA GLY A 776 -1.72 25.49 -0.65
C GLY A 776 -2.59 24.82 -1.71
N GLN A 777 -3.92 24.86 -1.56
CA GLN A 777 -4.84 24.30 -2.56
C GLN A 777 -4.79 25.05 -3.89
N ARG A 778 -4.74 26.38 -3.88
CA ARG A 778 -4.61 27.20 -5.10
C ARG A 778 -3.28 26.95 -5.81
N LEU A 779 -2.18 26.90 -5.05
CA LEU A 779 -0.87 26.56 -5.61
C LEU A 779 -0.87 25.14 -6.20
N ALA A 780 -1.49 24.18 -5.50
CA ALA A 780 -1.56 22.81 -5.98
C ALA A 780 -2.31 22.69 -7.30
N GLU A 781 -3.44 23.40 -7.43
CA GLU A 781 -4.23 23.48 -8.65
C GLU A 781 -3.44 24.12 -9.80
N ASP A 782 -2.75 25.22 -9.52
CA ASP A 782 -1.94 25.93 -10.50
C ASP A 782 -0.79 25.06 -11.05
N ILE A 783 -0.05 24.37 -10.18
CA ILE A 783 1.02 23.45 -10.60
C ILE A 783 0.43 22.27 -11.40
N ALA A 784 -0.72 21.72 -10.98
CA ALA A 784 -1.38 20.65 -11.73
C ALA A 784 -1.81 21.11 -13.14
N ASN A 785 -2.35 22.32 -13.24
CA ASN A 785 -2.76 22.91 -14.51
C ASN A 785 -1.55 23.17 -15.42
N ARG A 786 -0.47 23.73 -14.89
CA ARG A 786 0.79 23.94 -15.63
C ARG A 786 1.40 22.63 -16.10
N GLY A 787 1.43 21.60 -15.24
CA GLY A 787 1.88 20.26 -15.61
C GLY A 787 1.06 19.65 -16.74
N ARG A 788 -0.27 19.72 -16.65
CA ARG A 788 -1.20 19.23 -17.68
C ARG A 788 -1.04 19.98 -19.00
N GLU A 789 -0.94 21.31 -18.95
CA GLU A 789 -0.70 22.13 -20.14
C GLU A 789 0.65 21.78 -20.80
N TRP A 790 1.69 21.60 -19.99
CA TRP A 790 3.03 21.29 -20.48
C TRP A 790 3.14 19.90 -21.10
N MET A 791 2.40 18.91 -20.59
CA MET A 791 2.25 17.59 -21.24
C MET A 791 1.78 17.72 -22.69
N GLY A 792 0.89 18.68 -22.96
CA GLY A 792 0.41 19.00 -24.31
C GLY A 792 1.40 19.76 -25.20
N LYS A 793 2.60 20.09 -24.71
CA LYS A 793 3.59 20.93 -25.40
C LYS A 793 4.98 20.30 -25.54
N ALA A 794 5.49 19.65 -24.49
CA ALA A 794 6.90 19.26 -24.42
C ALA A 794 7.15 17.76 -24.19
N VAL A 795 6.09 16.99 -23.93
CA VAL A 795 6.15 15.57 -23.55
C VAL A 795 5.20 14.71 -24.40
N ARG A 796 4.84 15.20 -25.59
CA ARG A 796 3.97 14.50 -26.55
C ARG A 796 4.74 13.33 -27.19
N GLU A 797 4.02 12.44 -27.88
CA GLU A 797 4.65 11.41 -28.73
C GLU A 797 5.63 12.04 -29.73
N VAL A 798 5.32 13.21 -30.28
CA VAL A 798 6.24 13.91 -31.19
C VAL A 798 7.51 14.43 -30.49
N ASP A 799 7.44 14.80 -29.22
CA ASP A 799 8.62 15.25 -28.46
C ASP A 799 9.51 14.05 -28.07
N MET A 800 8.90 12.88 -27.82
CA MET A 800 9.65 11.62 -27.74
C MET A 800 10.37 11.32 -29.06
N ALA A 801 9.70 11.54 -30.20
CA ALA A 801 10.31 11.37 -31.52
C ALA A 801 11.46 12.35 -31.76
N VAL A 802 11.34 13.62 -31.33
CA VAL A 802 12.43 14.62 -31.37
C VAL A 802 13.63 14.12 -30.55
N TYR A 803 13.40 13.57 -29.36
CA TYR A 803 14.45 13.00 -28.51
C TYR A 803 15.11 11.78 -29.16
N LEU A 804 14.32 10.81 -29.63
CA LEU A 804 14.83 9.61 -30.29
C LEU A 804 15.58 9.93 -31.59
N TYR A 805 15.10 10.89 -32.38
CA TYR A 805 15.81 11.36 -33.55
C TYR A 805 17.18 11.89 -33.15
N ARG A 806 17.25 12.84 -32.19
CA ARG A 806 18.54 13.37 -31.72
C ARG A 806 19.47 12.26 -31.25
N LEU A 807 18.97 11.30 -30.47
CA LEU A 807 19.72 10.17 -29.98
C LEU A 807 20.26 9.30 -31.13
N LEU A 808 19.45 8.98 -32.13
CA LEU A 808 19.87 8.16 -33.27
C LEU A 808 20.97 8.83 -34.09
N LEU A 809 20.99 10.16 -34.21
CA LEU A 809 22.10 10.87 -34.85
C LEU A 809 23.41 10.67 -34.07
N GLU A 810 23.37 10.76 -32.75
CA GLU A 810 24.55 10.55 -31.90
C GLU A 810 25.02 9.09 -31.94
N LEU A 811 24.10 8.14 -31.89
CA LEU A 811 24.43 6.71 -31.98
C LEU A 811 24.96 6.34 -33.37
N GLY A 812 24.42 6.95 -34.43
CA GLY A 812 24.95 6.81 -35.79
C GLY A 812 26.38 7.34 -35.91
N ARG A 813 26.67 8.49 -35.30
CA ARG A 813 28.04 9.03 -35.20
C ARG A 813 28.96 8.08 -34.44
N LEU A 814 28.55 7.55 -33.29
CA LEU A 814 29.35 6.61 -32.50
C LEU A 814 29.76 5.37 -33.30
N GLN A 815 28.88 4.87 -34.16
CA GLN A 815 29.05 3.63 -34.92
C GLN A 815 29.69 3.82 -36.31
N ASN A 816 30.01 5.05 -36.72
CA ASN A 816 30.64 5.29 -38.02
C ASN A 816 32.01 4.58 -38.10
N PRO A 817 32.23 3.61 -39.02
CA PRO A 817 33.49 2.86 -39.11
C PRO A 817 34.73 3.70 -39.42
N GLU A 818 34.55 4.89 -39.99
CA GLU A 818 35.63 5.84 -40.29
C GLU A 818 35.92 6.80 -39.13
N ARG A 819 35.11 6.76 -38.06
CA ARG A 819 35.31 7.59 -36.90
C ARG A 819 36.42 7.02 -36.02
N GLU A 820 37.47 7.81 -35.87
CA GLU A 820 38.54 7.59 -34.91
C GLU A 820 38.09 7.91 -33.47
N ALA A 821 38.83 7.38 -32.48
CA ALA A 821 38.65 7.74 -31.08
C ALA A 821 38.94 9.24 -30.88
N PHE A 822 38.07 9.93 -30.13
CA PHE A 822 38.23 11.35 -29.78
C PHE A 822 39.33 11.60 -28.75
#